data_AF-A0A075LQL7-F1
#
_entry.id   AF-A0A075LQL7-F1
#
_cell.length_a   1.000
_cell.length_b   1.000
_cell.length_c   1.000
_cell.angle_alpha   90.00
_cell.angle_beta   90.00
_cell.angle_gamma   90.00
#
_symmetry.space_group_name_H-M   'P 1'
#
loop_
_entity.id
_entity.type
_entity.pdbx_description
1 polymer ?
#
loop_
_entity_poly.entity_id
_entity_poly.type
_entity_poly.pdbx_seq_one_letter_code
_entity_poly.pdbx_strand_id
1 'polypeptide(L)'
;MRRRGFLLNSLVLVLLIPLLLLLATYEDVSSQIVQAQSERTQVERSYRTISYLDLDFQKALEISGKRAIVAVVDYVSVTGNFITSKMANETIKDLILTGSSPAISGYDVNRIMQGQTIQKWLTNISQDLREQGFEISPNVSVIANSMELTVAPLDSFRIVIKARIPNITITDMSGKIVYSGSIPKSGNYTYSIVDIRNLEDPIFSAITGGRYYRSIKACDYTFPELIEKPIKVLAGNGSSSESHVIEKLSKGVDTDKIHFGDVYPGDGAKGYVLLNGSINITAPIIVNTTLSGVRTSPRDVFNEGDMGVMVFDNINGGSGWCSLLKYRLNMTIQNNMAQDLTNFQVPITIDSTTLPNPTLTTFFNTADNDDDNVPVIEIYDENCNPVNFWVESWDTTNKQALIWVNITIPANSQIKLSIQFDSSGTETLGNPNEVFDFYDDFNEITLNSTKWEQYNAQVSLINGVLRITNDYAGIYTKKTFTPPVIIEFYQNIKNSWAELYIAVRQTSYPWGPLWWVRSNQVQPGEWSYLDDYAWGNYHNEYPNLPAGWHKGTIYWFTYNSRLEWDTGAIIYNTYNAYQNYNGAIALGTWDKNQEWDWIRVRKYASTSPTVSISNQIEQKPAPTIQTTTARVYDIQPFRECINEQEGDIMYFGLSSGWSFFERLEGSNTNHDAYVNLAHQMQDELGVKFGNQYYPIGLVSFMVPHKPYDEKLSNLFDTLGIVPEEGQSSVDYYFLNYYFKGGSKTSGYRVWGISYGNASSGDLSSIPFFLDNQTAVALFGTQGAQDLLNTG
;
A
#
# COMPACT_ATOMS: atom_id res chain seq x y z
N MET A 1 -29.24 -84.74 90.47
CA MET A 1 -28.35 -83.75 89.81
C MET A 1 -28.37 -83.78 88.26
N ARG A 2 -29.17 -84.61 87.57
CA ARG A 2 -29.13 -84.73 86.09
C ARG A 2 -30.03 -83.78 85.26
N ARG A 3 -31.00 -83.05 85.87
CA ARG A 3 -31.91 -82.15 85.12
C ARG A 3 -31.40 -80.71 84.93
N ARG A 4 -30.48 -80.21 85.78
CA ARG A 4 -29.94 -78.85 85.69
C ARG A 4 -28.89 -78.68 84.58
N GLY A 5 -28.09 -79.72 84.30
CA GLY A 5 -27.10 -79.70 83.21
C GLY A 5 -27.73 -79.72 81.81
N PHE A 6 -28.86 -80.40 81.64
CA PHE A 6 -29.60 -80.40 80.36
C PHE A 6 -30.22 -79.03 80.06
N LEU A 7 -30.87 -78.39 81.05
CA LEU A 7 -31.43 -77.04 80.90
C LEU A 7 -30.35 -75.98 80.62
N LEU A 8 -29.19 -76.06 81.26
CA LEU A 8 -28.06 -75.15 80.99
C LEU A 8 -27.47 -75.35 79.58
N ASN A 9 -27.25 -76.59 79.13
CA ASN A 9 -26.74 -76.85 77.78
C ASN A 9 -27.75 -76.47 76.68
N SER A 10 -29.06 -76.71 76.89
CA SER A 10 -30.10 -76.27 75.96
C SER A 10 -30.24 -74.75 75.94
N LEU A 11 -30.13 -74.06 77.07
CA LEU A 11 -30.12 -72.58 77.13
C LEU A 11 -28.91 -72.00 76.37
N VAL A 12 -27.73 -72.62 76.54
CA VAL A 12 -26.52 -72.24 75.82
C VAL A 12 -26.68 -72.46 74.32
N LEU A 13 -27.25 -73.59 73.87
CA LEU A 13 -27.56 -73.84 72.45
C LEU A 13 -28.59 -72.86 71.88
N VAL A 14 -29.66 -72.55 72.63
CA VAL A 14 -30.69 -71.57 72.23
C VAL A 14 -30.14 -70.14 72.19
N LEU A 15 -29.12 -69.81 72.97
CA LEU A 15 -28.41 -68.53 72.90
C LEU A 15 -27.31 -68.52 71.82
N LEU A 16 -26.69 -69.65 71.52
CA LEU A 16 -25.65 -69.78 70.50
C LEU A 16 -26.20 -69.64 69.08
N ILE A 17 -27.39 -70.16 68.80
CA ILE A 17 -27.99 -70.09 67.45
C ILE A 17 -28.21 -68.63 67.01
N PRO A 18 -28.87 -67.75 67.81
CA PRO A 18 -28.99 -66.33 67.51
C PRO A 18 -27.63 -65.62 67.43
N LEU A 19 -26.67 -65.99 68.28
CA LEU A 19 -25.34 -65.38 68.28
C LEU A 19 -24.57 -65.71 67.00
N LEU A 20 -24.64 -66.96 66.53
CA LEU A 20 -24.02 -67.39 65.27
C LEU A 20 -24.71 -66.76 64.06
N LEU A 21 -26.05 -66.64 64.07
CA LEU A 21 -26.81 -65.92 63.04
C LEU A 21 -26.47 -64.43 63.03
N LEU A 22 -26.29 -63.80 64.20
CA LEU A 22 -25.84 -62.42 64.31
C LEU A 22 -24.41 -62.26 63.77
N LEU A 23 -23.50 -63.20 64.06
CA LEU A 23 -22.13 -63.17 63.56
C LEU A 23 -22.09 -63.31 62.03
N ALA A 24 -22.85 -64.26 61.48
CA ALA A 24 -22.94 -64.50 60.04
C ALA A 24 -23.56 -63.30 59.30
N THR A 25 -24.61 -62.68 59.87
CA THR A 25 -25.20 -61.47 59.27
C THR A 25 -24.28 -60.25 59.41
N TYR A 26 -23.55 -60.12 60.52
CA TYR A 26 -22.53 -59.07 60.67
C TYR A 26 -21.38 -59.23 59.68
N GLU A 27 -20.90 -60.45 59.47
CA GLU A 27 -19.84 -60.76 58.49
C GLU A 27 -20.30 -60.45 57.05
N ASP A 28 -21.52 -60.85 56.69
CA ASP A 28 -22.09 -60.58 55.36
C ASP A 28 -22.31 -59.08 55.13
N VAL A 29 -22.93 -58.37 56.08
CA VAL A 29 -23.14 -56.92 56.00
C VAL A 29 -21.80 -56.16 56.00
N SER A 30 -20.84 -56.57 56.81
CA SER A 30 -19.51 -55.97 56.83
C SER A 30 -18.77 -56.18 55.51
N SER A 31 -18.82 -57.39 54.95
CA SER A 31 -18.27 -57.71 53.64
C SER A 31 -18.89 -56.87 52.53
N GLN A 32 -20.23 -56.75 52.51
CA GLN A 32 -20.96 -55.92 51.54
C GLN A 32 -20.60 -54.44 51.67
N ILE A 33 -20.47 -53.91 52.90
CA ILE A 33 -20.05 -52.51 53.13
C ILE A 33 -18.62 -52.29 52.63
N VAL A 34 -17.69 -53.20 52.93
CA VAL A 34 -16.30 -53.11 52.49
C VAL A 34 -16.20 -53.17 50.96
N GLN A 35 -16.95 -54.07 50.31
CA GLN A 35 -17.04 -54.15 48.86
C GLN A 35 -17.62 -52.86 48.26
N ALA A 36 -18.76 -52.38 48.77
CA ALA A 36 -19.38 -51.16 48.28
C ALA A 36 -18.49 -49.92 48.44
N GLN A 37 -17.74 -49.81 49.56
CA GLN A 37 -16.78 -48.72 49.74
C GLN A 37 -15.55 -48.85 48.83
N SER A 38 -15.08 -50.08 48.57
CA SER A 38 -14.00 -50.35 47.63
C SER A 38 -14.40 -49.96 46.20
N GLU A 39 -15.59 -50.39 45.76
CA GLU A 39 -16.16 -50.04 44.44
C GLU A 39 -16.34 -48.52 44.31
N ARG A 40 -16.92 -47.87 45.32
CA ARG A 40 -17.09 -46.41 45.32
C ARG A 40 -15.75 -45.68 45.23
N THR A 41 -14.76 -46.10 46.00
CA THR A 41 -13.41 -45.50 45.98
C THR A 41 -12.76 -45.69 44.60
N GLN A 42 -12.94 -46.85 43.98
CA GLN A 42 -12.43 -47.13 42.64
C GLN A 42 -13.12 -46.24 41.59
N VAL A 43 -14.45 -46.09 41.66
CA VAL A 43 -15.22 -45.20 40.76
C VAL A 43 -14.81 -43.74 40.93
N GLU A 44 -14.67 -43.26 42.17
CA GLU A 44 -14.24 -41.88 42.43
C GLU A 44 -12.82 -41.61 41.93
N ARG A 45 -11.89 -42.56 42.09
CA ARG A 45 -10.53 -42.46 41.54
C ARG A 45 -10.56 -42.38 40.02
N SER A 46 -11.26 -43.31 39.36
CA SER A 46 -11.41 -43.31 37.90
C SER A 46 -12.01 -42.01 37.39
N TYR A 47 -13.07 -41.51 38.02
CA TYR A 47 -13.70 -40.24 37.64
C TYR A 47 -12.72 -39.06 37.75
N ARG A 48 -11.99 -38.96 38.88
CA ARG A 48 -11.00 -37.91 39.11
C ARG A 48 -9.88 -37.97 38.06
N THR A 49 -9.30 -39.15 37.82
CA THR A 49 -8.24 -39.35 36.83
C THR A 49 -8.66 -38.84 35.45
N ILE A 50 -9.86 -39.20 34.97
CA ILE A 50 -10.32 -38.74 33.66
C ILE A 50 -10.64 -37.23 33.68
N SER A 51 -11.16 -36.68 34.79
CA SER A 51 -11.45 -35.23 34.87
C SER A 51 -10.20 -34.36 34.86
N TYR A 52 -9.06 -34.88 35.36
CA TYR A 52 -7.79 -34.18 35.30
C TYR A 52 -7.17 -34.20 33.91
N LEU A 53 -7.43 -35.22 33.09
CA LEU A 53 -6.91 -35.30 31.73
C LEU A 53 -7.33 -34.11 30.85
N ASP A 54 -8.57 -33.61 30.98
CA ASP A 54 -9.05 -32.47 30.20
C ASP A 54 -8.28 -31.18 30.55
N LEU A 55 -8.14 -30.90 31.86
CA LEU A 55 -7.42 -29.74 32.38
C LEU A 55 -5.92 -29.82 32.05
N ASP A 56 -5.35 -31.02 32.17
CA ASP A 56 -3.93 -31.24 31.93
C ASP A 56 -3.60 -31.17 30.43
N PHE A 57 -4.51 -31.64 29.57
CA PHE A 57 -4.41 -31.45 28.12
C PHE A 57 -4.41 -29.98 27.72
N GLN A 58 -5.31 -29.17 28.32
CA GLN A 58 -5.34 -27.73 28.06
C GLN A 58 -4.01 -27.06 28.47
N LYS A 59 -3.46 -27.42 29.64
CA LYS A 59 -2.15 -26.91 30.09
C LYS A 59 -1.00 -27.38 29.22
N ALA A 60 -1.00 -28.65 28.80
CA ALA A 60 0.00 -29.20 27.90
C ALA A 60 -0.01 -28.46 26.55
N LEU A 61 -1.21 -28.16 26.04
CA LEU A 61 -1.39 -27.37 24.81
C LEU A 61 -0.86 -25.94 24.96
N GLU A 62 -1.13 -25.28 26.09
CA GLU A 62 -0.62 -23.94 26.37
C GLU A 62 0.91 -23.89 26.48
N ILE A 63 1.51 -24.83 27.23
CA ILE A 63 2.97 -24.87 27.45
C ILE A 63 3.69 -25.21 26.14
N SER A 64 3.25 -26.24 25.43
CA SER A 64 3.84 -26.64 24.14
C SER A 64 3.65 -25.55 23.09
N GLY A 65 2.47 -24.91 23.05
CA GLY A 65 2.16 -23.79 22.18
C GLY A 65 3.08 -22.58 22.38
N LYS A 66 3.20 -22.10 23.63
CA LYS A 66 4.08 -20.98 23.97
C LYS A 66 5.53 -21.27 23.59
N ARG A 67 6.03 -22.47 23.91
CA ARG A 67 7.41 -22.85 23.56
C ARG A 67 7.61 -22.99 22.05
N ALA A 68 6.64 -23.53 21.32
CA ALA A 68 6.72 -23.64 19.86
C ALA A 68 6.78 -22.26 19.19
N ILE A 69 5.96 -21.31 19.64
CA ILE A 69 5.96 -19.93 19.15
C ILE A 69 7.32 -19.25 19.44
N VAL A 70 7.84 -19.37 20.67
CA VAL A 70 9.17 -18.82 21.00
C VAL A 70 10.27 -19.50 20.18
N ALA A 71 10.16 -20.81 19.91
CA ALA A 71 11.15 -21.55 19.15
C ALA A 71 11.23 -21.10 17.68
N VAL A 72 10.10 -20.77 17.05
CA VAL A 72 10.10 -20.23 15.67
C VAL A 72 10.60 -18.79 15.61
N VAL A 73 10.25 -17.95 16.60
CA VAL A 73 10.83 -16.59 16.70
C VAL A 73 12.33 -16.66 16.83
N ASP A 74 12.83 -17.47 17.77
CA ASP A 74 14.25 -17.66 18.03
C ASP A 74 14.99 -18.26 16.83
N TYR A 75 14.36 -19.16 16.06
CA TYR A 75 14.90 -19.66 14.80
C TYR A 75 15.09 -18.53 13.78
N VAL A 76 14.05 -17.73 13.51
CA VAL A 76 14.11 -16.66 12.51
C VAL A 76 15.10 -15.57 12.93
N SER A 77 15.06 -15.15 14.20
CA SER A 77 15.96 -14.13 14.74
C SER A 77 17.43 -14.55 14.75
N VAL A 78 17.76 -15.79 15.10
CA VAL A 78 19.16 -16.25 15.20
C VAL A 78 19.74 -16.66 13.85
N THR A 79 18.94 -17.28 12.98
CA THR A 79 19.45 -17.77 11.69
C THR A 79 19.35 -16.72 10.57
N GLY A 80 18.48 -15.73 10.72
CA GLY A 80 18.11 -14.81 9.65
C GLY A 80 17.27 -15.44 8.54
N ASN A 81 16.92 -16.73 8.66
CA ASN A 81 16.17 -17.46 7.66
C ASN A 81 14.68 -17.45 7.98
N PHE A 82 13.86 -17.05 7.00
CA PHE A 82 12.42 -17.11 7.09
C PHE A 82 11.87 -18.52 6.81
N ILE A 83 10.69 -18.82 7.35
CA ILE A 83 9.98 -20.08 7.12
C ILE A 83 9.33 -20.04 5.74
N THR A 84 9.88 -20.77 4.78
CA THR A 84 9.44 -20.71 3.36
C THR A 84 8.96 -22.05 2.79
N SER A 85 9.40 -23.18 3.35
CA SER A 85 9.05 -24.51 2.83
C SER A 85 7.65 -24.98 3.26
N LYS A 86 7.05 -24.33 4.25
CA LYS A 86 5.72 -24.63 4.82
C LYS A 86 5.17 -23.35 5.45
N MET A 87 3.86 -23.26 5.59
CA MET A 87 3.24 -22.17 6.36
C MET A 87 3.70 -22.19 7.82
N ALA A 88 3.85 -21.02 8.42
CA ALA A 88 4.31 -20.84 9.80
C ALA A 88 3.38 -21.52 10.81
N ASN A 89 2.06 -21.43 10.62
CA ASN A 89 1.10 -22.09 11.50
C ASN A 89 1.27 -23.62 11.54
N GLU A 90 1.52 -24.23 10.38
CA GLU A 90 1.76 -25.66 10.26
C GLU A 90 3.14 -26.07 10.78
N THR A 91 4.12 -25.16 10.78
CA THR A 91 5.42 -25.38 11.42
C THR A 91 5.30 -25.37 12.94
N ILE A 92 4.57 -24.39 13.49
CA ILE A 92 4.27 -24.32 14.94
C ILE A 92 3.49 -25.57 15.38
N LYS A 93 2.54 -26.04 14.57
CA LYS A 93 1.80 -27.30 14.81
C LYS A 93 2.72 -28.52 14.92
N ASP A 94 3.67 -28.68 14.00
CA ASP A 94 4.63 -29.80 14.05
C ASP A 94 5.46 -29.78 15.36
N LEU A 95 5.86 -28.57 15.78
CA LEU A 95 6.60 -28.36 17.03
C LEU A 95 5.77 -28.67 18.27
N ILE A 96 4.50 -28.25 18.31
CA ILE A 96 3.57 -28.60 19.41
C ILE A 96 3.45 -30.12 19.55
N LEU A 97 3.28 -30.83 18.43
CA LEU A 97 3.07 -32.27 18.44
C LEU A 97 4.34 -33.05 18.81
N THR A 98 5.44 -32.80 18.10
CA THR A 98 6.63 -33.65 18.13
C THR A 98 7.91 -32.95 18.58
N GLY A 99 7.94 -31.61 18.60
CA GLY A 99 9.15 -30.83 18.87
C GLY A 99 10.14 -30.79 17.71
N SER A 100 9.70 -31.17 16.50
CA SER A 100 10.52 -31.14 15.28
C SER A 100 9.67 -30.71 14.09
N SER A 101 10.24 -29.96 13.15
CA SER A 101 9.58 -29.64 11.88
C SER A 101 10.61 -29.64 10.74
N PRO A 102 10.27 -30.19 9.55
CA PRO A 102 11.14 -30.13 8.38
C PRO A 102 11.49 -28.70 7.94
N ALA A 103 10.63 -27.72 8.24
CA ALA A 103 10.80 -26.34 7.79
C ALA A 103 11.94 -25.59 8.49
N ILE A 104 12.42 -26.09 9.62
CA ILE A 104 13.53 -25.52 10.40
C ILE A 104 14.63 -26.56 10.64
N SER A 105 14.88 -27.42 9.64
CA SER A 105 15.88 -28.48 9.74
C SER A 105 17.28 -27.94 10.05
N GLY A 106 18.01 -28.60 10.95
CA GLY A 106 19.37 -28.20 11.35
C GLY A 106 19.43 -27.20 12.50
N TYR A 107 18.29 -26.67 12.95
CA TYR A 107 18.19 -25.84 14.15
C TYR A 107 18.00 -26.67 15.42
N ASP A 108 18.68 -26.31 16.52
CA ASP A 108 18.49 -26.95 17.82
C ASP A 108 17.23 -26.44 18.52
N VAL A 109 16.09 -26.99 18.09
CA VAL A 109 14.77 -26.70 18.65
C VAL A 109 14.69 -27.01 20.16
N ASN A 110 15.48 -27.97 20.65
CA ASN A 110 15.40 -28.42 22.03
C ASN A 110 15.91 -27.39 23.03
N ARG A 111 16.70 -26.39 22.61
CA ARG A 111 17.11 -25.28 23.47
C ARG A 111 15.91 -24.50 24.04
N ILE A 112 14.85 -24.38 23.24
CA ILE A 112 13.58 -23.72 23.63
C ILE A 112 12.52 -24.75 24.03
N MET A 113 12.31 -25.79 23.22
CA MET A 113 11.22 -26.75 23.47
C MET A 113 11.46 -27.60 24.72
N GLN A 114 12.71 -27.98 25.03
CA GLN A 114 13.08 -28.81 26.19
C GLN A 114 12.19 -30.06 26.37
N GLY A 115 11.77 -30.67 25.25
CA GLY A 115 10.89 -31.84 25.25
C GLY A 115 9.44 -31.58 25.68
N GLN A 116 8.99 -30.33 25.81
CA GLN A 116 7.62 -29.98 26.19
C GLN A 116 6.67 -30.06 24.97
N THR A 117 6.34 -31.28 24.57
CA THR A 117 5.49 -31.58 23.40
C THR A 117 4.28 -32.40 23.80
N ILE A 118 3.25 -32.42 22.96
CA ILE A 118 2.07 -33.26 23.20
C ILE A 118 2.44 -34.74 23.21
N GLN A 119 3.33 -35.19 22.33
CA GLN A 119 3.81 -36.58 22.32
C GLN A 119 4.52 -36.95 23.63
N LYS A 120 5.34 -36.05 24.19
CA LYS A 120 6.01 -36.27 25.48
C LYS A 120 5.01 -36.27 26.64
N TRP A 121 4.07 -35.34 26.64
CA TRP A 121 2.99 -35.31 27.62
C TRP A 121 2.16 -36.60 27.60
N LEU A 122 1.71 -37.06 26.42
CA LEU A 122 1.00 -38.33 26.27
C LEU A 122 1.82 -39.53 26.76
N THR A 123 3.13 -39.51 26.55
CA THR A 123 4.03 -40.56 27.05
C THR A 123 4.06 -40.58 28.58
N ASN A 124 4.22 -39.41 29.20
CA ASN A 124 4.24 -39.29 30.66
C ASN A 124 2.89 -39.67 31.27
N ILE A 125 1.78 -39.19 30.72
CA ILE A 125 0.42 -39.55 31.15
C ILE A 125 0.15 -41.04 30.98
N SER A 126 0.57 -41.63 29.85
CA SER A 126 0.45 -43.07 29.66
C SER A 126 1.23 -43.86 30.69
N GLN A 127 2.38 -43.36 31.15
CA GLN A 127 3.16 -43.99 32.21
C GLN A 127 2.48 -43.83 33.57
N ASP A 128 2.05 -42.61 33.92
CA ASP A 128 1.38 -42.32 35.20
C ASP A 128 0.08 -43.12 35.33
N LEU A 129 -0.66 -43.30 34.23
CA LEU A 129 -1.86 -44.14 34.19
C LEU A 129 -1.51 -45.62 34.42
N ARG A 130 -0.42 -46.12 33.82
CA ARG A 130 0.05 -47.50 34.01
C ARG A 130 0.45 -47.76 35.46
N GLU A 131 1.14 -46.82 36.10
CA GLU A 131 1.49 -46.89 37.52
C GLU A 131 0.25 -46.91 38.44
N GLN A 132 -0.86 -46.32 37.98
CA GLN A 132 -2.17 -46.35 38.65
C GLN A 132 -3.03 -47.57 38.30
N GLY A 133 -2.55 -48.48 37.44
CA GLY A 133 -3.29 -49.68 37.00
C GLY A 133 -4.28 -49.43 35.86
N PHE A 134 -4.04 -48.41 35.04
CA PHE A 134 -4.80 -48.11 33.82
C PHE A 134 -3.92 -48.21 32.57
N GLU A 135 -4.50 -48.64 31.46
CA GLU A 135 -3.84 -48.68 30.16
C GLU A 135 -4.60 -47.81 29.16
N ILE A 136 -3.86 -47.01 28.38
CA ILE A 136 -4.42 -46.17 27.32
C ILE A 136 -4.20 -46.83 25.95
N SER A 137 -5.24 -46.80 25.12
CA SER A 137 -5.26 -47.32 23.76
C SER A 137 -5.94 -46.31 22.82
N PRO A 138 -5.49 -46.14 21.56
CA PRO A 138 -4.34 -46.79 20.94
C PRO A 138 -3.01 -46.28 21.51
N ASN A 139 -1.87 -46.77 20.99
CA ASN A 139 -0.55 -46.32 21.47
C ASN A 139 -0.35 -44.80 21.26
N VAL A 140 0.58 -44.21 22.03
CA VAL A 140 0.85 -42.76 22.04
C VAL A 140 1.10 -42.18 20.65
N SER A 141 1.84 -42.89 19.79
CA SER A 141 2.16 -42.43 18.43
C SER A 141 0.91 -42.33 17.55
N VAL A 142 0.02 -43.32 17.64
CA VAL A 142 -1.26 -43.31 16.91
C VAL A 142 -2.17 -42.21 17.45
N ILE A 143 -2.24 -42.03 18.78
CA ILE A 143 -3.01 -40.95 19.39
C ILE A 143 -2.52 -39.59 18.87
N ALA A 144 -1.22 -39.32 18.95
CA ALA A 144 -0.62 -38.06 18.51
C ALA A 144 -0.87 -37.78 17.02
N ASN A 145 -0.78 -38.80 16.16
CA ASN A 145 -1.04 -38.66 14.73
C ASN A 145 -2.54 -38.49 14.38
N SER A 146 -3.44 -38.99 15.23
CA SER A 146 -4.89 -38.86 15.07
C SER A 146 -5.47 -37.58 15.66
N MET A 147 -4.64 -36.78 16.34
CA MET A 147 -5.04 -35.54 16.99
C MET A 147 -5.39 -34.48 15.95
N GLU A 148 -6.55 -33.86 16.12
CA GLU A 148 -6.95 -32.70 15.34
C GLU A 148 -6.35 -31.47 16.01
N LEU A 149 -5.42 -30.80 15.35
CA LEU A 149 -4.73 -29.61 15.86
C LEU A 149 -4.66 -28.54 14.77
N THR A 150 -5.16 -27.36 15.11
CA THR A 150 -5.12 -26.16 14.27
C THR A 150 -4.46 -25.04 15.05
N VAL A 151 -3.50 -24.36 14.41
CA VAL A 151 -2.87 -23.14 14.91
C VAL A 151 -3.29 -22.01 13.98
N ALA A 152 -3.74 -20.90 14.54
CA ALA A 152 -4.28 -19.79 13.77
C ALA A 152 -4.01 -18.45 14.47
N PRO A 153 -3.87 -17.33 13.72
CA PRO A 153 -4.02 -16.03 14.33
C PRO A 153 -5.46 -15.87 14.82
N LEU A 154 -5.63 -15.35 16.03
CA LEU A 154 -6.95 -14.95 16.54
C LEU A 154 -7.21 -13.48 16.19
N ASP A 155 -6.19 -12.65 16.44
CA ASP A 155 -6.10 -11.24 16.06
C ASP A 155 -4.61 -10.87 15.94
N SER A 156 -4.30 -9.58 15.86
CA SER A 156 -2.94 -9.06 15.67
C SER A 156 -1.98 -9.44 16.81
N PHE A 157 -2.47 -9.68 18.03
CA PHE A 157 -1.66 -9.88 19.24
C PHE A 157 -1.86 -11.24 19.90
N ARG A 158 -2.75 -12.09 19.37
CA ARG A 158 -3.10 -13.37 19.96
C ARG A 158 -3.16 -14.46 18.90
N ILE A 159 -2.60 -15.61 19.25
CA ILE A 159 -2.67 -16.86 18.49
C ILE A 159 -3.61 -17.81 19.22
N VAL A 160 -4.45 -18.51 18.49
CA VAL A 160 -5.30 -19.57 19.03
C VAL A 160 -4.79 -20.94 18.56
N ILE A 161 -4.78 -21.87 19.50
CA ILE A 161 -4.46 -23.26 19.29
C ILE A 161 -5.73 -24.06 19.63
N LYS A 162 -6.35 -24.63 18.60
CA LYS A 162 -7.57 -25.44 18.68
C LYS A 162 -7.19 -26.91 18.56
N ALA A 163 -7.57 -27.72 19.54
CA ALA A 163 -7.15 -29.11 19.59
C ALA A 163 -8.21 -30.07 20.12
N ARG A 164 -8.23 -31.29 19.57
CA ARG A 164 -9.07 -32.41 20.03
C ARG A 164 -8.39 -33.74 19.78
N ILE A 165 -8.49 -34.66 20.73
CA ILE A 165 -8.08 -36.06 20.58
C ILE A 165 -9.36 -36.88 20.44
N PRO A 166 -9.71 -37.40 19.24
CA PRO A 166 -11.06 -37.92 18.98
C PRO A 166 -11.34 -39.31 19.58
N ASN A 167 -10.34 -40.20 19.61
CA ASN A 167 -10.54 -41.61 19.96
C ASN A 167 -9.48 -42.11 20.94
N ILE A 168 -9.83 -42.18 22.21
CA ILE A 168 -9.04 -42.85 23.24
C ILE A 168 -9.91 -43.85 24.00
N THR A 169 -9.29 -44.93 24.47
CA THR A 169 -9.88 -45.89 25.40
C THR A 169 -8.92 -46.08 26.56
N ILE A 170 -9.43 -45.97 27.78
CA ILE A 170 -8.70 -46.26 29.01
C ILE A 170 -9.33 -47.49 29.64
N THR A 171 -8.53 -48.54 29.83
CA THR A 171 -8.93 -49.81 30.46
C THR A 171 -8.23 -49.98 31.79
N ASP A 172 -8.88 -50.66 32.74
CA ASP A 172 -8.20 -51.10 33.97
C ASP A 172 -7.40 -52.39 33.75
N MET A 173 -6.62 -52.80 34.76
CA MET A 173 -5.85 -54.07 34.75
C MET A 173 -6.68 -55.33 34.52
N SER A 174 -8.01 -55.27 34.69
CA SER A 174 -8.92 -56.40 34.46
C SER A 174 -9.50 -56.40 33.03
N GLY A 175 -9.11 -55.43 32.19
CA GLY A 175 -9.61 -55.25 30.83
C GLY A 175 -10.97 -54.55 30.74
N LYS A 176 -11.50 -54.01 31.84
CA LYS A 176 -12.76 -53.26 31.84
C LYS A 176 -12.52 -51.85 31.31
N ILE A 177 -13.38 -51.41 30.39
CA ILE A 177 -13.34 -50.05 29.85
C ILE A 177 -13.79 -49.06 30.93
N VAL A 178 -12.88 -48.17 31.32
CA VAL A 178 -13.09 -47.10 32.31
C VAL A 178 -13.52 -45.81 31.61
N TYR A 179 -12.97 -45.58 30.42
CA TYR A 179 -13.29 -44.44 29.58
C TYR A 179 -13.14 -44.82 28.11
N SER A 180 -14.05 -44.35 27.26
CA SER A 180 -13.90 -44.43 25.81
C SER A 180 -14.55 -43.21 25.18
N GLY A 181 -13.78 -42.43 24.43
CA GLY A 181 -14.26 -41.17 23.86
C GLY A 181 -13.12 -40.24 23.46
N SER A 182 -13.41 -38.95 23.43
CA SER A 182 -12.47 -37.89 23.03
C SER A 182 -11.97 -37.07 24.21
N ILE A 183 -10.77 -36.50 24.09
CA ILE A 183 -10.30 -35.43 24.99
C ILE A 183 -10.40 -34.11 24.23
N PRO A 184 -11.19 -33.13 24.69
CA PRO A 184 -11.95 -33.11 25.94
C PRO A 184 -13.21 -34.00 25.91
N LYS A 185 -13.65 -34.48 27.08
CA LYS A 185 -14.80 -35.41 27.19
C LYS A 185 -16.10 -34.95 26.53
N SER A 186 -16.27 -33.64 26.34
CA SER A 186 -17.45 -33.05 25.71
C SER A 186 -17.60 -33.41 24.23
N GLY A 187 -16.54 -33.90 23.57
CA GLY A 187 -16.52 -34.09 22.12
C GLY A 187 -16.17 -32.83 21.33
N ASN A 188 -16.15 -31.68 22.00
CA ASN A 188 -15.79 -30.39 21.41
C ASN A 188 -14.26 -30.22 21.38
N TYR A 189 -13.81 -29.03 20.99
CA TYR A 189 -12.39 -28.67 20.98
C TYR A 189 -11.97 -27.99 22.29
N THR A 190 -10.71 -28.21 22.66
CA THR A 190 -9.99 -27.40 23.66
C THR A 190 -9.28 -26.27 22.95
N TYR A 191 -9.35 -25.06 23.53
CA TYR A 191 -8.68 -23.88 23.02
C TYR A 191 -7.61 -23.41 24.00
N SER A 192 -6.45 -23.03 23.46
CA SER A 192 -5.42 -22.28 24.16
C SER A 192 -5.12 -21.00 23.39
N ILE A 193 -5.17 -19.86 24.07
CA ILE A 193 -4.88 -18.56 23.48
C ILE A 193 -3.53 -18.11 24.00
N VAL A 194 -2.61 -17.84 23.08
CA VAL A 194 -1.26 -17.39 23.37
C VAL A 194 -1.12 -15.94 22.96
N ASP A 195 -0.75 -15.10 23.92
CA ASP A 195 -0.43 -13.69 23.71
C ASP A 195 1.01 -13.55 23.21
N ILE A 196 1.21 -12.79 22.13
CA ILE A 196 2.54 -12.54 21.55
C ILE A 196 3.13 -11.19 21.97
N ARG A 197 2.43 -10.41 22.79
CA ARG A 197 2.99 -9.17 23.35
C ARG A 197 4.21 -9.48 24.20
N ASN A 198 5.20 -8.60 24.10
CA ASN A 198 6.54 -8.69 24.67
C ASN A 198 7.44 -9.78 24.06
N LEU A 199 6.98 -10.53 23.04
CA LEU A 199 7.89 -11.34 22.23
C LEU A 199 8.69 -10.44 21.29
N GLU A 200 9.88 -10.90 20.90
CA GLU A 200 10.64 -10.26 19.83
C GLU A 200 9.87 -10.36 18.52
N ASP A 201 9.87 -9.28 17.73
CA ASP A 201 9.43 -9.33 16.35
C ASP A 201 10.61 -9.77 15.46
N PRO A 202 10.56 -11.00 14.93
CA PRO A 202 11.72 -11.62 14.31
C PRO A 202 12.10 -10.98 12.96
N ILE A 203 11.21 -10.21 12.32
CA ILE A 203 11.48 -9.62 11.01
C ILE A 203 12.64 -8.60 11.08
N PHE A 204 12.75 -7.85 12.17
CA PHE A 204 13.79 -6.85 12.36
C PHE A 204 15.16 -7.50 12.47
N SER A 205 15.28 -8.50 13.35
CA SER A 205 16.52 -9.23 13.56
C SER A 205 16.95 -9.99 12.30
N ALA A 206 15.99 -10.64 11.62
CA ALA A 206 16.31 -11.39 10.41
C ALA A 206 16.79 -10.52 9.25
N ILE A 207 16.12 -9.39 8.99
CA ILE A 207 16.46 -8.51 7.88
C ILE A 207 17.74 -7.72 8.15
N THR A 208 17.93 -7.24 9.38
CA THR A 208 19.10 -6.41 9.73
C THR A 208 20.33 -7.23 10.14
N GLY A 209 20.26 -8.56 10.12
CA GLY A 209 21.33 -9.44 10.57
C GLY A 209 21.63 -9.29 12.06
N GLY A 210 20.60 -9.09 12.87
CA GLY A 210 20.68 -8.95 14.33
C GLY A 210 21.15 -7.57 14.84
N ARG A 211 21.33 -6.59 13.95
CA ARG A 211 21.80 -5.24 14.34
C ARG A 211 20.71 -4.38 14.97
N TYR A 212 19.45 -4.68 14.65
CA TYR A 212 18.29 -3.99 15.19
C TYR A 212 17.22 -5.04 15.54
N TYR A 213 16.62 -4.91 16.71
CA TYR A 213 15.59 -5.81 17.22
C TYR A 213 14.57 -5.03 18.03
N ARG A 214 13.34 -5.54 18.08
CA ARG A 214 12.23 -4.92 18.81
C ARG A 214 11.33 -5.97 19.43
N SER A 215 10.70 -5.64 20.56
CA SER A 215 9.61 -6.43 21.12
C SER A 215 8.24 -5.90 20.70
N ILE A 216 7.27 -6.80 20.49
CA ILE A 216 5.90 -6.47 20.13
C ILE A 216 5.19 -5.84 21.33
N LYS A 217 4.84 -4.56 21.24
CA LYS A 217 4.07 -3.83 22.27
C LYS A 217 2.82 -3.24 21.64
N ALA A 218 1.65 -3.49 22.20
CA ALA A 218 0.42 -2.94 21.64
C ALA A 218 0.26 -1.46 22.01
N CYS A 219 -0.15 -0.64 21.04
CA CYS A 219 -0.58 0.74 21.31
C CYS A 219 -1.90 0.72 22.09
N ASP A 220 -2.18 1.74 22.91
CA ASP A 220 -3.48 1.87 23.59
C ASP A 220 -4.64 1.84 22.58
N TYR A 221 -4.41 2.41 21.39
CA TYR A 221 -5.29 2.35 20.23
C TYR A 221 -4.99 1.11 19.38
N THR A 222 -5.06 -0.07 20.01
CA THR A 222 -4.59 -1.33 19.40
C THR A 222 -5.33 -1.67 18.10
N PHE A 223 -6.63 -1.38 18.00
CA PHE A 223 -7.47 -1.73 16.84
C PHE A 223 -8.21 -0.50 16.30
N PRO A 224 -7.50 0.44 15.66
CA PRO A 224 -8.04 1.76 15.35
C PRO A 224 -9.07 1.76 14.22
N GLU A 225 -9.10 0.70 13.41
CA GLU A 225 -10.12 0.49 12.38
C GLU A 225 -11.50 0.13 12.96
N LEU A 226 -11.58 -0.30 14.23
CA LEU A 226 -12.80 -0.84 14.84
C LEU A 226 -13.27 -0.08 16.08
N ILE A 227 -12.34 0.36 16.92
CA ILE A 227 -12.65 0.86 18.27
C ILE A 227 -12.52 2.38 18.30
N GLU A 228 -11.29 2.86 18.47
CA GLU A 228 -10.97 4.26 18.61
C GLU A 228 -9.66 4.52 17.87
N LYS A 229 -9.58 5.68 17.24
CA LYS A 229 -8.41 6.09 16.45
C LYS A 229 -7.42 6.82 17.35
N PRO A 230 -6.10 6.73 17.07
CA PRO A 230 -5.06 7.41 17.84
C PRO A 230 -5.01 8.94 17.60
N ILE A 231 -6.17 9.55 17.34
CA ILE A 231 -6.33 10.99 17.19
C ILE A 231 -7.67 11.38 17.80
N LYS A 232 -7.75 12.58 18.38
CA LYS A 232 -9.02 13.18 18.77
C LYS A 232 -9.31 14.36 17.87
N VAL A 233 -10.58 14.58 17.54
CA VAL A 233 -10.97 15.63 16.61
C VAL A 233 -12.19 16.39 17.09
N LEU A 234 -12.17 17.71 16.93
CA LEU A 234 -13.36 18.56 17.01
C LEU A 234 -13.53 19.32 15.71
N ALA A 235 -14.75 19.38 15.21
CA ALA A 235 -15.12 20.18 14.05
C ALA A 235 -15.87 21.45 14.50
N GLY A 236 -15.68 22.56 13.80
CA GLY A 236 -16.37 23.81 14.09
C GLY A 236 -16.32 24.77 12.90
N ASN A 237 -16.74 26.01 13.14
CA ASN A 237 -16.61 27.08 12.17
C ASN A 237 -15.26 27.74 12.36
N GLY A 238 -14.41 27.66 11.33
CA GLY A 238 -13.07 28.20 11.36
C GLY A 238 -12.91 29.52 10.61
N SER A 239 -11.92 30.29 11.02
CA SER A 239 -11.39 31.46 10.32
C SER A 239 -9.87 31.49 10.51
N SER A 240 -9.11 31.47 9.43
CA SER A 240 -7.64 31.54 9.43
C SER A 240 -7.14 32.05 8.08
N SER A 241 -5.92 32.59 8.05
CA SER A 241 -5.17 32.87 6.81
C SER A 241 -4.22 31.72 6.40
N GLU A 242 -4.02 30.73 7.27
CA GLU A 242 -3.09 29.60 7.09
C GLU A 242 -3.86 28.28 7.12
N SER A 243 -3.65 27.41 6.12
CA SER A 243 -4.41 26.15 5.94
C SER A 243 -4.31 25.23 7.15
N HIS A 244 -3.14 25.23 7.76
CA HIS A 244 -2.80 24.45 8.92
C HIS A 244 -2.11 25.34 9.94
N VAL A 245 -2.47 25.19 11.22
CA VAL A 245 -1.79 25.82 12.34
C VAL A 245 -1.41 24.72 13.32
N ILE A 246 -0.12 24.59 13.59
CA ILE A 246 0.42 23.53 14.45
C ILE A 246 0.99 24.18 15.69
N GLU A 247 0.52 23.75 16.85
CA GLU A 247 1.13 24.14 18.12
C GLU A 247 0.59 23.29 19.28
N LYS A 248 1.25 23.35 20.44
CA LYS A 248 0.73 22.71 21.66
C LYS A 248 -0.60 23.32 22.11
N LEU A 249 -1.52 22.44 22.53
CA LEU A 249 -2.81 22.80 23.08
C LEU A 249 -2.66 23.29 24.54
N SER A 250 -3.34 24.38 24.89
CA SER A 250 -3.27 24.98 26.24
C SER A 250 -4.61 25.55 26.70
N LYS A 251 -4.91 25.40 27.98
CA LYS A 251 -6.04 26.06 28.67
C LYS A 251 -5.71 27.51 29.01
N GLY A 252 -4.44 27.89 29.05
CA GLY A 252 -3.97 29.27 29.18
C GLY A 252 -3.89 29.99 27.82
N VAL A 253 -3.71 31.31 27.85
CA VAL A 253 -3.42 32.13 26.66
C VAL A 253 -1.91 32.35 26.61
N ASP A 254 -1.28 31.94 25.51
CA ASP A 254 0.17 31.95 25.31
C ASP A 254 0.48 32.13 23.83
N THR A 255 1.42 33.01 23.47
CA THR A 255 1.68 33.45 22.08
C THR A 255 2.10 32.32 21.17
N ASP A 256 2.64 31.27 21.76
CA ASP A 256 3.18 30.09 21.09
C ASP A 256 2.34 28.85 21.44
N LYS A 257 1.03 29.00 21.72
CA LYS A 257 0.09 27.89 21.97
C LYS A 257 -1.28 28.10 21.36
N ILE A 258 -1.94 26.99 21.02
CA ILE A 258 -3.35 27.00 20.65
C ILE A 258 -4.18 26.93 21.94
N HIS A 259 -4.95 27.98 22.20
CA HIS A 259 -5.85 28.02 23.34
C HIS A 259 -7.09 27.16 23.09
N PHE A 260 -7.50 26.32 24.05
CA PHE A 260 -8.78 25.63 24.00
C PHE A 260 -9.65 25.88 25.25
N GLY A 261 -10.94 26.14 25.04
CA GLY A 261 -11.87 26.49 26.11
C GLY A 261 -13.32 26.65 25.67
N ASP A 262 -14.20 27.05 26.58
CA ASP A 262 -15.62 27.25 26.24
C ASP A 262 -15.93 28.64 25.73
N VAL A 263 -15.14 29.62 26.13
CA VAL A 263 -15.34 31.05 25.89
C VAL A 263 -14.02 31.71 25.58
N TYR A 264 -14.07 32.83 24.86
CA TYR A 264 -12.88 33.59 24.49
C TYR A 264 -12.16 34.17 25.71
N PRO A 265 -10.87 33.87 25.91
CA PRO A 265 -10.11 34.31 27.09
C PRO A 265 -9.44 35.68 26.92
N GLY A 266 -9.45 36.26 25.72
CA GLY A 266 -8.67 37.45 25.36
C GLY A 266 -7.59 37.16 24.31
N ASP A 267 -7.00 38.24 23.78
CA ASP A 267 -5.97 38.19 22.72
C ASP A 267 -4.64 37.64 23.26
N GLY A 268 -3.82 37.07 22.37
CA GLY A 268 -2.45 36.65 22.68
C GLY A 268 -2.16 35.16 22.54
N ALA A 269 -3.08 34.34 22.01
CA ALA A 269 -2.78 32.95 21.64
C ALA A 269 -2.39 32.82 20.16
N LYS A 270 -1.64 31.76 19.81
CA LYS A 270 -1.31 31.43 18.42
C LYS A 270 -2.56 31.06 17.61
N GLY A 271 -3.51 30.39 18.24
CA GLY A 271 -4.81 30.04 17.68
C GLY A 271 -5.82 29.73 18.79
N TYR A 272 -7.11 29.65 18.44
CA TYR A 272 -8.20 29.49 19.40
C TYR A 272 -9.16 28.37 18.99
N VAL A 273 -9.54 27.52 19.94
CA VAL A 273 -10.55 26.47 19.79
C VAL A 273 -11.59 26.63 20.88
N LEU A 274 -12.81 27.01 20.50
CA LEU A 274 -13.83 27.46 21.45
C LEU A 274 -15.17 26.75 21.25
N LEU A 275 -15.78 26.35 22.36
CA LEU A 275 -17.17 25.89 22.34
C LEU A 275 -18.10 26.98 21.81
N ASN A 276 -17.97 28.21 22.30
CA ASN A 276 -18.85 29.32 21.97
C ASN A 276 -18.07 30.48 21.34
N GLY A 277 -18.60 31.01 20.23
CA GLY A 277 -18.13 32.26 19.64
C GLY A 277 -18.70 32.53 18.26
N SER A 278 -18.80 33.82 17.94
CA SER A 278 -18.95 34.39 16.58
C SER A 278 -17.97 35.55 16.48
N ILE A 279 -16.70 35.28 16.81
CA ILE A 279 -15.71 36.32 17.10
C ILE A 279 -14.86 36.53 15.86
N ASN A 280 -14.78 37.79 15.44
CA ASN A 280 -13.96 38.20 14.31
C ASN A 280 -12.63 38.72 14.85
N ILE A 281 -11.66 37.82 14.99
CA ILE A 281 -10.27 38.13 15.35
C ILE A 281 -9.33 37.76 14.18
N THR A 282 -8.14 38.34 14.17
CA THR A 282 -7.13 38.07 13.14
C THR A 282 -6.39 36.76 13.34
N ALA A 283 -6.34 36.24 14.58
CA ALA A 283 -5.72 34.96 14.88
C ALA A 283 -6.58 33.79 14.37
N PRO A 284 -5.96 32.67 13.95
CA PRO A 284 -6.66 31.44 13.60
C PRO A 284 -7.62 31.00 14.71
N ILE A 285 -8.88 30.76 14.37
CA ILE A 285 -9.92 30.47 15.36
C ILE A 285 -10.95 29.47 14.84
N ILE A 286 -11.31 28.49 15.66
CA ILE A 286 -12.41 27.54 15.47
C ILE A 286 -13.41 27.74 16.61
N VAL A 287 -14.65 28.05 16.27
CA VAL A 287 -15.76 28.25 17.21
C VAL A 287 -16.89 27.25 16.95
N ASN A 288 -17.83 27.10 17.89
CA ASN A 288 -18.96 26.19 17.75
C ASN A 288 -18.52 24.74 17.58
N THR A 289 -17.57 24.30 18.42
CA THR A 289 -17.01 22.95 18.32
C THR A 289 -18.05 21.86 18.54
N THR A 290 -17.92 20.82 17.75
CA THR A 290 -18.76 19.63 17.74
C THR A 290 -17.91 18.38 17.60
N LEU A 291 -18.33 17.32 18.30
CA LEU A 291 -17.84 15.96 18.12
C LEU A 291 -18.97 15.15 17.48
N SER A 292 -18.77 14.68 16.25
CA SER A 292 -19.81 13.93 15.50
C SER A 292 -21.16 14.67 15.42
N GLY A 293 -21.12 16.00 15.26
CA GLY A 293 -22.31 16.86 15.16
C GLY A 293 -22.95 17.23 16.50
N VAL A 294 -22.48 16.66 17.62
CA VAL A 294 -22.92 17.04 18.97
C VAL A 294 -22.03 18.15 19.48
N ARG A 295 -22.62 19.23 20.02
CA ARG A 295 -21.86 20.35 20.58
C ARG A 295 -21.09 19.89 21.83
N THR A 296 -19.76 20.00 21.78
CA THR A 296 -18.87 19.41 22.79
C THR A 296 -17.77 20.40 23.17
N SER A 297 -17.55 20.55 24.49
CA SER A 297 -16.48 21.40 25.01
C SER A 297 -15.11 20.87 24.59
N PRO A 298 -14.21 21.73 24.08
CA PRO A 298 -12.81 21.36 23.86
C PRO A 298 -12.11 20.85 25.13
N ARG A 299 -12.59 21.24 26.32
CA ARG A 299 -12.01 20.83 27.61
C ARG A 299 -12.29 19.38 27.98
N ASP A 300 -13.30 18.77 27.37
CA ASP A 300 -13.67 17.38 27.59
C ASP A 300 -12.96 16.42 26.62
N VAL A 301 -12.26 16.96 25.61
CA VAL A 301 -11.62 16.18 24.54
C VAL A 301 -10.10 16.33 24.58
N PHE A 302 -9.59 17.55 24.70
CA PHE A 302 -8.15 17.83 24.61
C PHE A 302 -7.49 17.96 25.98
N ASN A 303 -6.21 17.54 26.05
CA ASN A 303 -5.39 17.74 27.24
C ASN A 303 -4.40 18.90 27.07
N GLU A 304 -3.88 19.36 28.21
CA GLU A 304 -2.86 20.41 28.26
C GLU A 304 -1.52 19.86 27.76
N GLY A 305 -0.89 20.55 26.81
CA GLY A 305 0.44 20.21 26.29
C GLY A 305 0.45 19.28 25.07
N ASP A 306 -0.69 18.69 24.73
CA ASP A 306 -0.86 17.80 23.58
C ASP A 306 -0.60 18.53 22.27
N MET A 307 -0.07 17.83 21.25
CA MET A 307 0.17 18.43 19.95
C MET A 307 -1.13 18.63 19.17
N GLY A 308 -1.47 19.90 18.91
CA GLY A 308 -2.65 20.32 18.18
C GLY A 308 -2.33 20.67 16.72
N VAL A 309 -3.21 20.24 15.81
CA VAL A 309 -3.22 20.65 14.41
C VAL A 309 -4.60 21.21 14.07
N MET A 310 -4.70 22.52 13.87
CA MET A 310 -5.90 23.16 13.35
C MET A 310 -5.86 23.13 11.83
N VAL A 311 -6.93 22.66 11.22
CA VAL A 311 -7.12 22.50 9.78
C VAL A 311 -8.34 23.31 9.40
N PHE A 312 -8.20 24.18 8.41
CA PHE A 312 -9.32 24.97 7.94
C PHE A 312 -9.59 24.61 6.49
N ASP A 313 -10.79 24.09 6.24
CA ASP A 313 -11.23 23.85 4.87
C ASP A 313 -11.34 25.21 4.16
N ASN A 314 -11.11 25.26 2.85
CA ASN A 314 -11.45 26.41 2.02
C ASN A 314 -10.85 27.77 2.45
N ILE A 315 -9.64 27.83 3.00
CA ILE A 315 -8.93 29.12 3.13
C ILE A 315 -8.69 29.76 1.77
N ASN A 316 -8.71 28.94 0.73
CA ASN A 316 -8.84 29.38 -0.65
C ASN A 316 -10.31 29.74 -0.92
N GLY A 317 -10.73 30.93 -0.46
CA GLY A 317 -11.90 31.59 -0.99
C GLY A 317 -11.75 31.67 -2.51
N GLY A 318 -12.60 30.92 -3.22
CA GLY A 318 -12.59 30.83 -4.67
C GLY A 318 -13.00 29.43 -5.07
N SER A 319 -14.32 29.15 -5.10
CA SER A 319 -14.82 27.94 -5.75
C SER A 319 -14.22 27.86 -7.15
N GLY A 320 -13.32 26.90 -7.36
CA GLY A 320 -12.64 26.66 -8.63
C GLY A 320 -11.14 26.98 -8.69
N TRP A 321 -10.44 27.27 -7.60
CA TRP A 321 -8.97 27.40 -7.62
C TRP A 321 -8.27 26.05 -7.30
N CYS A 322 -7.60 25.45 -8.29
CA CYS A 322 -7.11 24.07 -8.21
C CYS A 322 -5.63 23.91 -7.83
N SER A 323 -4.90 25.03 -7.65
CA SER A 323 -3.45 25.06 -7.43
C SER A 323 -3.04 25.95 -6.26
N LEU A 324 -1.83 25.74 -5.73
CA LEU A 324 -1.19 26.67 -4.80
C LEU A 324 -0.69 27.95 -5.49
N LEU A 325 -0.52 27.92 -6.82
CA LEU A 325 -0.06 29.05 -7.63
C LEU A 325 -1.08 30.19 -7.60
N LYS A 326 -0.56 31.44 -7.65
CA LYS A 326 -1.33 32.65 -7.36
C LYS A 326 -2.15 33.18 -8.54
N TYR A 327 -1.87 32.75 -9.77
CA TYR A 327 -2.57 33.27 -10.95
C TYR A 327 -3.10 32.16 -11.84
N ARG A 328 -4.17 32.46 -12.57
CA ARG A 328 -4.85 31.53 -13.46
C ARG A 328 -5.23 32.17 -14.78
N LEU A 329 -4.94 31.46 -15.86
CA LEU A 329 -5.38 31.78 -17.21
C LEU A 329 -6.36 30.70 -17.68
N ASN A 330 -7.64 31.07 -17.80
CA ASN A 330 -8.69 30.17 -18.22
C ASN A 330 -8.75 30.03 -19.74
N MET A 331 -9.14 28.86 -20.23
CA MET A 331 -9.35 28.62 -21.65
C MET A 331 -10.48 27.62 -21.91
N THR A 332 -11.05 27.70 -23.11
CA THR A 332 -12.10 26.80 -23.58
C THR A 332 -11.64 26.10 -24.85
N ILE A 333 -11.82 24.79 -24.91
CA ILE A 333 -11.47 23.98 -26.07
C ILE A 333 -12.76 23.36 -26.62
N GLN A 334 -13.11 23.75 -27.85
CA GLN A 334 -14.32 23.31 -28.55
C GLN A 334 -13.98 22.17 -29.51
N ASN A 335 -14.70 21.05 -29.40
CA ASN A 335 -14.73 20.01 -30.40
C ASN A 335 -15.73 20.39 -31.51
N ASN A 336 -15.22 20.57 -32.72
CA ASN A 336 -16.01 20.95 -33.90
C ASN A 336 -16.50 19.73 -34.71
N MET A 337 -16.37 18.53 -34.15
CA MET A 337 -16.70 17.27 -34.80
C MET A 337 -17.93 16.61 -34.15
N ALA A 338 -18.69 15.86 -34.94
CA ALA A 338 -19.81 15.05 -34.47
C ALA A 338 -19.41 13.72 -33.77
N GLN A 339 -18.13 13.57 -33.43
CA GLN A 339 -17.57 12.41 -32.73
C GLN A 339 -16.73 12.87 -31.55
N ASP A 340 -16.66 12.06 -30.50
CA ASP A 340 -15.83 12.34 -29.33
C ASP A 340 -14.35 12.31 -29.71
N LEU A 341 -13.59 13.27 -29.20
CA LEU A 341 -12.13 13.29 -29.28
C LEU A 341 -11.59 12.75 -27.95
N THR A 342 -11.26 11.47 -27.89
CA THR A 342 -10.76 10.83 -26.66
C THR A 342 -9.24 10.80 -26.64
N ASN A 343 -8.63 11.09 -25.49
CA ASN A 343 -7.17 11.19 -25.30
C ASN A 343 -6.49 11.87 -26.50
N PHE A 344 -6.95 13.08 -26.83
CA PHE A 344 -6.62 13.79 -28.04
C PHE A 344 -5.64 14.91 -27.73
N GLN A 345 -4.60 15.03 -28.57
CA GLN A 345 -3.55 16.04 -28.41
C GLN A 345 -3.98 17.37 -29.00
N VAL A 346 -4.08 18.40 -28.16
CA VAL A 346 -4.49 19.75 -28.58
C VAL A 346 -3.33 20.73 -28.38
N PRO A 347 -2.90 21.44 -29.44
CA PRO A 347 -1.92 22.53 -29.31
C PRO A 347 -2.59 23.80 -28.81
N ILE A 348 -1.90 24.48 -27.92
CA ILE A 348 -2.28 25.75 -27.30
C ILE A 348 -1.16 26.74 -27.63
N THR A 349 -1.45 27.68 -28.52
CA THR A 349 -0.53 28.77 -28.85
C THR A 349 -0.85 29.99 -28.01
N ILE A 350 0.15 30.52 -27.31
CA ILE A 350 0.06 31.77 -26.53
C ILE A 350 1.01 32.78 -27.17
N ASP A 351 0.43 33.79 -27.80
CA ASP A 351 1.16 34.90 -28.42
C ASP A 351 0.28 36.16 -28.45
N SER A 352 0.76 37.21 -29.11
CA SER A 352 0.02 38.48 -29.26
C SER A 352 -1.32 38.39 -30.01
N THR A 353 -1.58 37.28 -30.73
CA THR A 353 -2.84 37.03 -31.45
C THR A 353 -3.87 36.30 -30.60
N THR A 354 -3.43 35.47 -29.64
CA THR A 354 -4.32 34.69 -28.76
C THR A 354 -4.49 35.31 -27.37
N LEU A 355 -3.56 36.15 -26.93
CA LEU A 355 -3.62 36.85 -25.64
C LEU A 355 -3.13 38.32 -25.80
N PRO A 356 -3.97 39.34 -25.55
CA PRO A 356 -3.58 40.72 -25.74
C PRO A 356 -2.66 41.24 -24.62
N ASN A 357 -1.87 42.29 -24.92
CA ASN A 357 -1.16 43.05 -23.90
C ASN A 357 -2.11 43.94 -23.06
N PRO A 358 -1.85 44.18 -21.76
CA PRO A 358 -0.66 43.79 -21.00
C PRO A 358 -0.68 42.34 -20.47
N THR A 359 -1.81 41.64 -20.57
CA THR A 359 -2.01 40.28 -20.02
C THR A 359 -0.94 39.29 -20.49
N LEU A 360 -0.57 39.33 -21.78
CA LEU A 360 0.51 38.52 -22.33
C LEU A 360 1.86 38.78 -21.64
N THR A 361 2.25 40.05 -21.48
CA THR A 361 3.49 40.41 -20.79
C THR A 361 3.47 39.96 -19.33
N THR A 362 2.34 40.14 -18.64
CA THR A 362 2.18 39.66 -17.25
C THR A 362 2.29 38.14 -17.15
N PHE A 363 1.67 37.39 -18.06
CA PHE A 363 1.72 35.93 -18.07
C PHE A 363 3.15 35.42 -18.12
N PHE A 364 3.93 35.84 -19.12
CA PHE A 364 5.32 35.41 -19.28
C PHE A 364 6.19 35.83 -18.10
N ASN A 365 6.16 37.11 -17.70
CA ASN A 365 7.02 37.60 -16.60
C ASN A 365 6.69 36.97 -15.23
N THR A 366 5.50 36.39 -15.09
CA THR A 366 5.06 35.78 -13.82
C THR A 366 5.28 34.26 -13.82
N ALA A 367 5.06 33.60 -14.96
CA ALA A 367 5.26 32.17 -15.11
C ALA A 367 6.75 31.81 -15.28
N ASP A 368 7.57 32.70 -15.82
CA ASP A 368 9.02 32.55 -16.01
C ASP A 368 9.63 33.91 -15.64
N ASN A 369 10.03 34.06 -14.39
CA ASN A 369 10.46 35.34 -13.82
C ASN A 369 11.97 35.57 -13.89
N ASP A 370 12.75 34.54 -14.20
CA ASP A 370 14.19 34.57 -14.39
C ASP A 370 14.62 34.52 -15.86
N ASP A 371 13.64 34.45 -16.78
CA ASP A 371 13.78 34.52 -18.24
C ASP A 371 14.61 33.35 -18.83
N ASP A 372 14.58 32.18 -18.18
CA ASP A 372 15.37 31.01 -18.58
C ASP A 372 14.68 30.15 -19.67
N ASN A 373 13.42 30.48 -20.00
CA ASN A 373 12.53 29.79 -20.93
C ASN A 373 11.96 28.45 -20.41
N VAL A 374 11.95 28.24 -19.10
CA VAL A 374 11.30 27.13 -18.42
C VAL A 374 10.22 27.68 -17.49
N PRO A 375 8.92 27.47 -17.78
CA PRO A 375 7.88 28.09 -16.99
C PRO A 375 7.50 27.29 -15.75
N VAL A 376 6.94 27.98 -14.76
CA VAL A 376 6.23 27.43 -13.60
C VAL A 376 4.73 27.42 -13.88
N ILE A 377 4.23 26.28 -14.37
CA ILE A 377 2.82 26.11 -14.71
C ILE A 377 2.25 24.75 -14.28
N GLU A 378 0.96 24.73 -13.98
CA GLU A 378 0.14 23.53 -13.79
C GLU A 378 -1.17 23.68 -14.58
N ILE A 379 -1.71 22.59 -15.12
CA ILE A 379 -2.96 22.64 -15.91
C ILE A 379 -4.02 21.75 -15.28
N TYR A 380 -5.21 22.30 -15.08
CA TYR A 380 -6.35 21.59 -14.49
C TYR A 380 -7.60 21.71 -15.36
N ASP A 381 -8.45 20.68 -15.31
CA ASP A 381 -9.81 20.74 -15.82
C ASP A 381 -10.76 21.49 -14.84
N GLU A 382 -12.04 21.60 -15.23
CA GLU A 382 -13.06 22.28 -14.42
C GLU A 382 -13.38 21.60 -13.07
N ASN A 383 -12.98 20.34 -12.89
CA ASN A 383 -13.17 19.55 -11.67
C ASN A 383 -11.91 19.45 -10.82
N CYS A 384 -10.87 20.23 -11.14
CA CYS A 384 -9.55 20.18 -10.51
C CYS A 384 -8.80 18.84 -10.66
N ASN A 385 -9.05 18.10 -11.75
CA ASN A 385 -8.18 17.01 -12.13
C ASN A 385 -6.95 17.56 -12.87
N PRO A 386 -5.73 17.12 -12.54
CA PRO A 386 -4.54 17.52 -13.27
C PRO A 386 -4.60 17.00 -14.71
N VAL A 387 -4.16 17.83 -15.66
CA VAL A 387 -4.13 17.54 -17.09
C VAL A 387 -2.69 17.40 -17.55
N ASN A 388 -2.36 16.26 -18.16
CA ASN A 388 -1.04 16.03 -18.73
C ASN A 388 -0.75 17.03 -19.84
N PHE A 389 0.41 17.68 -19.75
CA PHE A 389 0.84 18.69 -20.69
C PHE A 389 2.32 18.55 -21.06
N TRP A 390 2.70 19.24 -22.13
CA TRP A 390 4.08 19.41 -22.54
C TRP A 390 4.29 20.78 -23.19
N VAL A 391 5.31 21.50 -22.77
CA VAL A 391 5.72 22.80 -23.32
C VAL A 391 6.74 22.52 -24.42
N GLU A 392 6.32 22.64 -25.68
CA GLU A 392 7.20 22.42 -26.84
C GLU A 392 8.19 23.58 -27.02
N SER A 393 7.71 24.80 -26.78
CA SER A 393 8.53 26.00 -26.86
C SER A 393 7.98 27.07 -25.94
N TRP A 394 8.88 27.79 -25.28
CA TRP A 394 8.58 28.97 -24.50
C TRP A 394 9.65 30.01 -24.84
N ASP A 395 9.27 31.18 -25.33
CA ASP A 395 10.17 32.26 -25.70
C ASP A 395 9.77 33.51 -24.93
N THR A 396 10.52 33.79 -23.87
CA THR A 396 10.25 34.90 -22.97
C THR A 396 10.66 36.25 -23.59
N THR A 397 11.49 36.27 -24.63
CA THR A 397 11.86 37.51 -25.34
C THR A 397 10.76 37.95 -26.30
N ASN A 398 10.30 37.04 -27.16
CA ASN A 398 9.25 37.32 -28.15
C ASN A 398 7.83 37.12 -27.60
N LYS A 399 7.70 36.60 -26.37
CA LYS A 399 6.43 36.30 -25.67
C LYS A 399 5.56 35.35 -26.48
N GLN A 400 6.14 34.20 -26.85
CA GLN A 400 5.50 33.14 -27.62
C GLN A 400 5.66 31.80 -26.93
N ALA A 401 4.58 31.03 -26.81
CA ALA A 401 4.62 29.68 -26.25
C ALA A 401 3.72 28.71 -27.03
N LEU A 402 4.14 27.46 -27.08
CA LEU A 402 3.38 26.34 -27.63
C LEU A 402 3.31 25.23 -26.59
N ILE A 403 2.10 25.00 -26.08
CA ILE A 403 1.82 24.00 -25.05
C ILE A 403 0.90 22.95 -25.66
N TRP A 404 1.16 21.68 -25.42
CA TRP A 404 0.29 20.57 -25.81
C TRP A 404 -0.37 19.97 -24.59
N VAL A 405 -1.66 19.62 -24.71
CA VAL A 405 -2.42 18.93 -23.67
C VAL A 405 -3.06 17.66 -24.22
N ASN A 406 -3.26 16.66 -23.36
CA ASN A 406 -3.97 15.42 -23.68
C ASN A 406 -5.31 15.36 -22.92
N ILE A 407 -6.41 15.44 -23.67
CA ILE A 407 -7.75 15.64 -23.12
C ILE A 407 -8.82 14.84 -23.86
N THR A 408 -9.97 14.64 -23.21
CA THR A 408 -11.18 14.09 -23.85
C THR A 408 -12.24 15.17 -24.01
N ILE A 409 -12.73 15.37 -25.24
CA ILE A 409 -13.72 16.40 -25.58
C ILE A 409 -14.92 15.72 -26.27
N PRO A 410 -16.12 15.73 -25.67
CA PRO A 410 -17.31 15.14 -26.28
C PRO A 410 -17.69 15.79 -27.63
N ALA A 411 -18.40 15.05 -28.47
CA ALA A 411 -18.88 15.47 -29.78
C ALA A 411 -19.67 16.79 -29.71
N ASN A 412 -19.33 17.75 -30.58
CA ASN A 412 -19.92 19.09 -30.64
C ASN A 412 -19.98 19.83 -29.30
N SER A 413 -19.12 19.48 -28.33
CA SER A 413 -19.07 20.07 -27.00
C SER A 413 -17.76 20.82 -26.77
N GLN A 414 -17.70 21.54 -25.66
CA GLN A 414 -16.50 22.20 -25.18
C GLN A 414 -16.15 21.72 -23.78
N ILE A 415 -14.85 21.79 -23.48
CA ILE A 415 -14.34 21.68 -22.11
C ILE A 415 -13.63 22.97 -21.72
N LYS A 416 -13.48 23.18 -20.41
CA LYS A 416 -12.71 24.29 -19.86
C LYS A 416 -11.46 23.76 -19.18
N LEU A 417 -10.34 24.41 -19.46
CA LEU A 417 -9.08 24.19 -18.78
C LEU A 417 -8.61 25.48 -18.12
N SER A 418 -7.73 25.34 -17.15
CA SER A 418 -7.06 26.47 -16.52
C SER A 418 -5.56 26.21 -16.38
N ILE A 419 -4.75 27.16 -16.86
CA ILE A 419 -3.30 27.20 -16.64
C ILE A 419 -3.07 28.02 -15.38
N GLN A 420 -2.58 27.37 -14.33
CA GLN A 420 -2.21 27.98 -13.06
C GLN A 420 -0.71 28.29 -13.10
N PHE A 421 -0.30 29.48 -12.67
CA PHE A 421 1.10 29.93 -12.81
C PHE A 421 1.48 30.95 -11.73
N ASP A 422 2.73 30.90 -11.27
CA ASP A 422 3.37 31.88 -10.39
C ASP A 422 4.87 31.56 -10.25
N SER A 423 5.67 32.54 -9.86
CA SER A 423 7.11 32.42 -9.56
C SER A 423 7.49 31.56 -8.35
N SER A 424 6.52 31.02 -7.58
CA SER A 424 6.79 30.28 -6.34
C SER A 424 6.70 28.76 -6.46
N GLY A 425 6.34 28.23 -7.63
CA GLY A 425 6.25 26.80 -7.88
C GLY A 425 7.54 26.19 -8.40
N THR A 426 7.43 24.99 -8.99
CA THR A 426 8.56 24.30 -9.62
C THR A 426 8.48 24.47 -11.14
N GLU A 427 9.61 24.83 -11.75
CA GLU A 427 9.77 24.90 -13.20
C GLU A 427 9.57 23.54 -13.85
N THR A 428 8.84 23.51 -14.97
CA THR A 428 8.56 22.26 -15.67
C THR A 428 8.19 22.49 -17.13
N LEU A 429 8.70 21.62 -18.00
CA LEU A 429 8.27 21.52 -19.40
C LEU A 429 7.16 20.47 -19.60
N GLY A 430 6.71 19.81 -18.53
CA GLY A 430 5.78 18.67 -18.62
C GLY A 430 6.41 17.42 -19.26
N ASN A 431 5.58 16.48 -19.70
CA ASN A 431 6.04 15.18 -20.24
C ASN A 431 5.40 14.88 -21.60
N PRO A 432 6.15 14.90 -22.71
CA PRO A 432 5.60 14.63 -24.03
C PRO A 432 5.12 13.17 -24.21
N ASN A 433 5.68 12.22 -23.44
CA ASN A 433 5.26 10.82 -23.50
C ASN A 433 3.86 10.58 -22.90
N GLU A 434 3.38 11.49 -22.05
CA GLU A 434 2.04 11.47 -21.48
C GLU A 434 1.02 12.22 -22.33
N VAL A 435 1.50 13.08 -23.23
CA VAL A 435 0.66 13.86 -24.14
C VAL A 435 0.44 13.12 -25.44
N PHE A 436 1.50 12.72 -26.14
CA PHE A 436 1.42 12.12 -27.46
C PHE A 436 1.18 10.61 -27.41
N ASP A 437 0.55 10.06 -28.45
CA ASP A 437 0.38 8.62 -28.59
C ASP A 437 1.74 7.92 -28.72
N PHE A 438 2.75 8.62 -29.24
CA PHE A 438 4.16 8.21 -29.24
C PHE A 438 5.05 9.45 -29.35
N TYR A 439 6.18 9.45 -28.65
CA TYR A 439 7.18 10.50 -28.70
C TYR A 439 8.56 9.90 -28.44
N ASP A 440 9.57 10.39 -29.17
CA ASP A 440 10.97 10.13 -28.90
C ASP A 440 11.81 11.32 -29.38
N ASP A 441 12.68 11.82 -28.52
CA ASP A 441 13.63 12.91 -28.77
C ASP A 441 15.07 12.41 -28.79
N PHE A 442 15.28 11.09 -28.66
CA PHE A 442 16.58 10.44 -28.72
C PHE A 442 17.65 11.02 -27.80
N ASN A 443 17.23 11.63 -26.67
CA ASN A 443 18.13 12.22 -25.68
C ASN A 443 18.81 11.18 -24.78
N GLU A 444 18.42 9.90 -24.85
CA GLU A 444 19.06 8.84 -24.08
C GLU A 444 20.44 8.43 -24.64
N ILE A 445 21.24 7.73 -23.81
CA ILE A 445 22.60 7.26 -24.20
C ILE A 445 22.53 6.09 -25.20
N THR A 446 21.47 5.29 -25.13
CA THR A 446 21.26 4.11 -25.97
C THR A 446 19.82 4.05 -26.45
N LEU A 447 19.60 3.49 -27.64
CA LEU A 447 18.26 3.34 -28.21
C LEU A 447 17.30 2.66 -27.21
N ASN A 448 16.16 3.29 -26.96
CA ASN A 448 15.16 2.80 -26.04
C ASN A 448 14.54 1.49 -26.54
N SER A 449 14.99 0.36 -25.98
CA SER A 449 14.57 -0.99 -26.39
C SER A 449 13.11 -1.31 -26.05
N THR A 450 12.44 -0.48 -25.24
CA THR A 450 10.99 -0.61 -24.98
C THR A 450 10.15 0.06 -26.06
N LYS A 451 10.68 1.11 -26.71
CA LYS A 451 10.03 1.84 -27.80
C LYS A 451 10.36 1.28 -29.17
N TRP A 452 11.60 0.81 -29.38
CA TRP A 452 12.11 0.47 -30.70
C TRP A 452 12.57 -0.99 -30.85
N GLU A 453 12.43 -1.52 -32.07
CA GLU A 453 13.02 -2.76 -32.58
C GLU A 453 14.00 -2.41 -33.70
N GLN A 454 15.22 -2.96 -33.70
CA GLN A 454 16.23 -2.68 -34.72
C GLN A 454 16.20 -3.76 -35.83
N TYR A 455 16.36 -3.33 -37.07
CA TYR A 455 16.56 -4.18 -38.24
C TYR A 455 17.85 -3.79 -38.95
N ASN A 456 18.88 -4.63 -38.79
CA ASN A 456 20.19 -4.41 -39.38
C ASN A 456 20.82 -3.03 -39.05
N ALA A 457 20.32 -2.31 -38.03
CA ALA A 457 20.70 -0.94 -37.77
C ALA A 457 21.81 -0.81 -36.73
N GLN A 458 22.88 -0.12 -37.12
CA GLN A 458 23.91 0.40 -36.24
C GLN A 458 23.50 1.80 -35.81
N VAL A 459 23.03 1.91 -34.57
CA VAL A 459 22.49 3.14 -34.00
C VAL A 459 23.52 3.82 -33.11
N SER A 460 23.63 5.14 -33.27
CA SER A 460 24.45 6.04 -32.46
C SER A 460 23.56 7.20 -32.03
N LEU A 461 23.38 7.41 -30.72
CA LEU A 461 22.69 8.59 -30.16
C LEU A 461 23.74 9.60 -29.70
N ILE A 462 23.76 10.79 -30.28
CA ILE A 462 24.72 11.85 -29.93
C ILE A 462 23.98 13.19 -29.91
N ASN A 463 24.00 13.90 -28.78
CA ASN A 463 23.38 15.23 -28.61
C ASN A 463 21.89 15.28 -29.02
N GLY A 464 21.09 14.31 -28.60
CA GLY A 464 19.66 14.26 -28.96
C GLY A 464 19.38 13.84 -30.41
N VAL A 465 20.40 13.37 -31.15
CA VAL A 465 20.24 12.95 -32.53
C VAL A 465 20.44 11.44 -32.66
N LEU A 466 19.40 10.77 -33.14
CA LEU A 466 19.47 9.41 -33.68
C LEU A 466 20.24 9.41 -34.99
N ARG A 467 21.37 8.69 -35.02
CA ARG A 467 22.13 8.41 -36.24
C ARG A 467 22.16 6.92 -36.55
N ILE A 468 21.73 6.55 -37.76
CA ILE A 468 21.93 5.20 -38.32
C ILE A 468 23.17 5.24 -39.21
N THR A 469 24.25 4.54 -38.82
CA THR A 469 25.59 4.69 -39.43
C THR A 469 25.86 3.77 -40.61
N ASN A 470 25.07 2.72 -40.78
CA ASN A 470 25.19 1.77 -41.88
C ASN A 470 24.01 1.88 -42.86
N ASP A 471 24.20 1.28 -44.04
CA ASP A 471 23.22 1.22 -45.12
C ASP A 471 22.25 0.04 -44.92
N TYR A 472 21.11 0.07 -45.62
CA TYR A 472 20.07 -0.96 -45.58
C TYR A 472 19.63 -1.32 -44.16
N ALA A 473 19.27 -0.30 -43.39
CA ALA A 473 19.08 -0.37 -41.96
C ALA A 473 17.90 0.47 -41.49
N GLY A 474 17.22 0.05 -40.42
CA GLY A 474 16.15 0.84 -39.81
C GLY A 474 15.79 0.42 -38.40
N ILE A 475 15.03 1.27 -37.73
CA ILE A 475 14.40 1.01 -36.44
C ILE A 475 12.88 1.17 -36.57
N TYR A 476 12.13 0.44 -35.75
CA TYR A 476 10.66 0.39 -35.81
C TYR A 476 10.07 0.57 -34.44
N THR A 477 8.97 1.32 -34.35
CA THR A 477 8.21 1.40 -33.12
C THR A 477 7.64 0.01 -32.77
N LYS A 478 7.79 -0.42 -31.52
CA LYS A 478 7.10 -1.60 -31.01
C LYS A 478 5.59 -1.39 -30.91
N LYS A 479 5.17 -0.13 -30.74
CA LYS A 479 3.76 0.30 -30.81
C LYS A 479 3.31 0.35 -32.27
N THR A 480 2.09 -0.13 -32.54
CA THR A 480 1.43 -0.03 -33.85
C THR A 480 0.30 0.99 -33.79
N PHE A 481 0.04 1.68 -34.91
CA PHE A 481 -0.97 2.73 -35.03
C PHE A 481 -2.00 2.38 -36.11
N THR A 482 -3.24 2.80 -35.88
CA THR A 482 -4.37 2.61 -36.81
C THR A 482 -4.70 3.95 -37.46
N PRO A 483 -4.67 4.06 -38.80
CA PRO A 483 -5.08 5.28 -39.49
C PRO A 483 -6.55 5.66 -39.18
N PRO A 484 -6.89 6.96 -39.05
CA PRO A 484 -6.03 8.09 -39.40
C PRO A 484 -5.17 8.62 -38.24
N VAL A 485 -3.88 8.83 -38.50
CA VAL A 485 -2.92 9.43 -37.55
C VAL A 485 -2.03 10.46 -38.22
N ILE A 486 -1.43 11.34 -37.42
CA ILE A 486 -0.45 12.32 -37.86
C ILE A 486 0.90 11.96 -37.25
N ILE A 487 1.92 11.89 -38.10
CA ILE A 487 3.30 11.58 -37.73
C ILE A 487 4.14 12.82 -38.03
N GLU A 488 4.77 13.39 -37.01
CA GLU A 488 5.66 14.54 -37.15
C GLU A 488 7.07 14.12 -36.78
N PHE A 489 8.07 14.61 -37.52
CA PHE A 489 9.47 14.27 -37.28
C PHE A 489 10.38 15.41 -37.73
N TYR A 490 11.59 15.44 -37.16
CA TYR A 490 12.64 16.38 -37.55
C TYR A 490 13.86 15.59 -38.02
N GLN A 491 14.24 15.79 -39.28
CA GLN A 491 15.29 15.02 -39.94
C GLN A 491 16.33 15.90 -40.63
N ASN A 492 17.54 15.38 -40.78
CA ASN A 492 18.61 16.06 -41.51
C ASN A 492 18.73 15.56 -42.95
N ILE A 493 18.47 16.42 -43.92
CA ILE A 493 18.62 16.17 -45.35
C ILE A 493 20.06 16.52 -45.77
N LYS A 494 20.94 15.54 -45.94
CA LYS A 494 22.40 15.79 -46.15
C LYS A 494 22.90 15.75 -47.59
N ASN A 495 22.48 14.79 -48.42
CA ASN A 495 23.04 14.58 -49.77
C ASN A 495 22.03 13.96 -50.75
N SER A 496 22.50 13.68 -51.98
CA SER A 496 21.71 13.17 -53.09
C SER A 496 20.98 11.83 -52.86
N TRP A 497 21.23 11.12 -51.75
CA TRP A 497 20.76 9.76 -51.46
C TRP A 497 20.31 9.56 -49.98
N ALA A 498 19.91 10.63 -49.29
CA ALA A 498 19.37 10.53 -47.93
C ALA A 498 17.94 9.95 -47.93
N GLU A 499 17.80 8.65 -47.73
CA GLU A 499 16.49 7.98 -47.63
C GLU A 499 15.91 8.07 -46.22
N LEU A 500 14.76 8.76 -46.08
CA LEU A 500 13.79 8.52 -45.02
C LEU A 500 12.69 7.63 -45.55
N TYR A 501 12.42 6.53 -44.85
CA TYR A 501 11.20 5.77 -45.08
C TYR A 501 10.41 5.50 -43.80
N ILE A 502 9.09 5.69 -43.87
CA ILE A 502 8.16 5.15 -42.87
C ILE A 502 7.74 3.77 -43.32
N ALA A 503 8.24 2.71 -42.70
CA ALA A 503 7.84 1.34 -43.03
C ALA A 503 6.79 0.80 -42.06
N VAL A 504 5.70 0.29 -42.63
CA VAL A 504 4.61 -0.37 -41.89
C VAL A 504 4.88 -1.88 -41.91
N ARG A 505 5.14 -2.47 -40.74
CA ARG A 505 5.42 -3.92 -40.59
C ARG A 505 4.16 -4.77 -40.83
N GLN A 506 4.28 -5.88 -41.58
CA GLN A 506 3.24 -6.91 -41.73
C GLN A 506 3.56 -8.19 -40.95
N THR A 507 2.58 -9.08 -40.80
CA THR A 507 2.73 -10.45 -40.25
C THR A 507 3.22 -11.49 -41.26
N SER A 508 3.19 -11.21 -42.58
CA SER A 508 3.47 -12.20 -43.63
C SER A 508 4.47 -11.78 -44.73
N TYR A 509 4.85 -10.50 -44.85
CA TYR A 509 6.00 -10.05 -45.66
C TYR A 509 6.61 -8.77 -45.08
N PRO A 510 7.93 -8.64 -44.94
CA PRO A 510 8.42 -7.90 -43.79
C PRO A 510 8.41 -6.37 -43.93
N TRP A 511 8.52 -5.74 -45.12
CA TRP A 511 8.75 -4.28 -45.18
C TRP A 511 8.21 -3.60 -46.46
N GLY A 512 7.50 -2.47 -46.28
CA GLY A 512 7.06 -1.58 -47.37
C GLY A 512 6.97 -0.11 -46.90
N PRO A 513 7.61 0.85 -47.58
CA PRO A 513 7.63 2.25 -47.16
C PRO A 513 6.35 3.00 -47.59
N LEU A 514 5.79 3.85 -46.73
CA LEU A 514 4.70 4.79 -47.04
C LEU A 514 5.21 6.00 -47.84
N TRP A 515 6.43 6.44 -47.55
CA TRP A 515 7.10 7.58 -48.19
C TRP A 515 8.58 7.29 -48.40
N TRP A 516 9.13 7.83 -49.48
CA TRP A 516 10.55 7.92 -49.74
C TRP A 516 10.92 9.39 -49.89
N VAL A 517 11.97 9.82 -49.21
CA VAL A 517 12.58 11.13 -49.45
C VAL A 517 13.93 10.87 -50.12
N ARG A 518 14.16 11.50 -51.27
CA ARG A 518 15.39 11.48 -52.07
C ARG A 518 15.70 12.93 -52.43
N SER A 519 16.94 13.26 -52.78
CA SER A 519 17.29 14.66 -53.06
C SER A 519 16.44 15.25 -54.18
N ASN A 520 15.74 16.33 -53.85
CA ASN A 520 14.71 16.97 -54.66
C ASN A 520 13.62 16.03 -55.17
N GLN A 521 13.37 14.88 -54.54
CA GLN A 521 12.41 13.87 -54.97
C GLN A 521 11.69 13.28 -53.75
N VAL A 522 10.38 13.39 -53.68
CA VAL A 522 9.58 12.61 -52.73
C VAL A 522 8.80 11.58 -53.55
N GLN A 523 8.93 10.31 -53.19
CA GLN A 523 8.18 9.23 -53.83
C GLN A 523 7.13 8.69 -52.85
N PRO A 524 5.84 8.68 -53.22
CA PRO A 524 4.87 7.84 -52.50
C PRO A 524 5.25 6.36 -52.69
N GLY A 525 5.12 5.56 -51.65
CA GLY A 525 5.38 4.12 -51.76
C GLY A 525 4.28 3.39 -52.54
N GLU A 526 4.45 3.23 -53.86
CA GLU A 526 3.54 2.44 -54.72
C GLU A 526 3.90 0.94 -54.82
N TRP A 527 4.82 0.44 -53.98
CA TRP A 527 5.32 -0.93 -54.10
C TRP A 527 4.29 -1.97 -53.61
N SER A 528 3.77 -2.76 -54.54
CA SER A 528 3.32 -4.12 -54.28
C SER A 528 4.38 -5.10 -54.81
N TYR A 529 5.00 -5.88 -53.93
CA TYR A 529 5.41 -7.24 -54.30
C TYR A 529 4.13 -8.09 -54.28
N LEU A 530 3.27 -7.89 -55.28
CA LEU A 530 2.32 -8.91 -55.70
C LEU A 530 3.03 -9.65 -56.83
N ASP A 531 3.03 -10.99 -56.76
CA ASP A 531 3.66 -11.89 -57.70
C ASP A 531 3.61 -11.39 -59.17
N ASP A 532 4.73 -11.59 -59.88
CA ASP A 532 5.00 -11.27 -61.29
C ASP A 532 5.46 -9.84 -61.64
N TYR A 533 6.80 -9.65 -61.62
CA TYR A 533 7.62 -9.05 -62.69
C TYR A 533 7.05 -7.89 -63.55
N ALA A 534 6.37 -6.92 -62.95
CA ALA A 534 5.93 -5.70 -63.64
C ALA A 534 6.34 -4.45 -62.85
N TRP A 535 7.27 -3.68 -63.41
CA TRP A 535 7.74 -2.40 -62.88
C TRP A 535 6.61 -1.37 -62.98
N GLY A 536 6.03 -0.96 -61.86
CA GLY A 536 5.07 0.15 -61.78
C GLY A 536 5.74 1.51 -62.11
N ASN A 537 4.94 2.45 -62.61
CA ASN A 537 5.43 3.78 -63.00
C ASN A 537 5.68 4.67 -61.78
N TYR A 538 6.93 5.09 -61.56
CA TYR A 538 7.26 6.10 -60.55
C TYR A 538 6.53 7.42 -60.82
N HIS A 539 5.77 7.94 -59.85
CA HIS A 539 5.40 9.35 -59.81
C HIS A 539 6.35 10.10 -58.86
N ASN A 540 7.44 10.65 -59.42
CA ASN A 540 8.34 11.51 -58.66
C ASN A 540 7.72 12.90 -58.54
N GLU A 541 7.45 13.34 -57.31
CA GLU A 541 7.28 14.77 -57.06
C GLU A 541 8.63 15.37 -56.68
N TYR A 542 8.93 16.57 -57.19
CA TYR A 542 10.23 17.22 -56.99
C TYR A 542 10.12 18.44 -56.08
N PRO A 543 9.91 18.27 -54.76
CA PRO A 543 10.01 19.39 -53.85
C PRO A 543 11.48 19.79 -53.79
N ASN A 544 11.80 21.06 -54.13
CA ASN A 544 13.14 21.61 -53.94
C ASN A 544 13.43 21.75 -52.44
N LEU A 545 13.75 20.66 -51.75
CA LEU A 545 14.14 20.63 -50.35
C LEU A 545 15.65 20.91 -50.26
N PRO A 546 16.07 22.04 -49.66
CA PRO A 546 17.49 22.30 -49.41
C PRO A 546 18.13 21.22 -48.53
N ALA A 547 19.46 21.17 -48.53
CA ALA A 547 20.16 20.39 -47.52
C ALA A 547 20.06 21.09 -46.15
N GLY A 548 19.84 20.32 -45.09
CA GLY A 548 19.68 20.83 -43.74
C GLY A 548 18.60 20.09 -42.94
N TRP A 549 18.35 20.58 -41.74
CA TRP A 549 17.30 20.04 -40.89
C TRP A 549 15.93 20.54 -41.31
N HIS A 550 14.97 19.62 -41.43
CA HIS A 550 13.63 19.89 -41.89
C HIS A 550 12.58 19.14 -41.08
N LYS A 551 11.50 19.85 -40.71
CA LYS A 551 10.32 19.26 -40.08
C LYS A 551 9.37 18.73 -41.15
N GLY A 552 9.04 17.44 -41.05
CA GLY A 552 8.07 16.76 -41.88
C GLY A 552 6.81 16.39 -41.09
N THR A 553 5.65 16.48 -41.73
CA THR A 553 4.35 16.08 -41.16
C THR A 553 3.63 15.16 -42.13
N ILE A 554 3.37 13.92 -41.72
CA ILE A 554 2.66 12.92 -42.51
C ILE A 554 1.26 12.73 -41.95
N TYR A 555 0.27 13.05 -42.77
CA TYR A 555 -1.13 12.69 -42.56
C TYR A 555 -1.36 11.31 -43.17
N TRP A 556 -1.46 10.29 -42.33
CA TRP A 556 -1.66 8.92 -42.77
C TRP A 556 -3.14 8.55 -42.66
N PHE A 557 -3.81 8.35 -43.79
CA PHE A 557 -5.20 7.88 -43.86
C PHE A 557 -5.26 6.44 -44.34
N THR A 558 -6.45 5.83 -44.27
CA THR A 558 -6.67 4.45 -44.72
C THR A 558 -6.33 4.25 -46.20
N TYR A 559 -6.68 5.21 -47.06
CA TYR A 559 -6.61 5.05 -48.52
C TYR A 559 -5.58 5.95 -49.21
N ASN A 560 -5.09 6.97 -48.53
CA ASN A 560 -4.16 7.97 -49.07
C ASN A 560 -3.30 8.54 -47.94
N SER A 561 -2.27 9.29 -48.31
CA SER A 561 -1.49 10.05 -47.33
C SER A 561 -1.05 11.38 -47.91
N ARG A 562 -0.73 12.32 -47.04
CA ARG A 562 -0.15 13.62 -47.43
C ARG A 562 1.08 13.88 -46.58
N LEU A 563 2.18 14.30 -47.22
CA LEU A 563 3.39 14.74 -46.55
C LEU A 563 3.55 16.24 -46.75
N GLU A 564 3.76 16.96 -45.66
CA GLU A 564 4.03 18.39 -45.63
C GLU A 564 5.40 18.66 -45.03
N TRP A 565 6.12 19.62 -45.61
CA TRP A 565 7.40 20.10 -45.12
C TRP A 565 7.29 21.54 -44.64
N ASP A 566 8.15 21.90 -43.69
CA ASP A 566 8.35 23.28 -43.23
C ASP A 566 8.72 24.28 -44.34
N THR A 567 9.29 23.80 -45.45
CA THR A 567 9.53 24.59 -46.67
C THR A 567 8.25 25.02 -47.39
N GLY A 568 7.09 24.51 -46.98
CA GLY A 568 5.80 24.70 -47.66
C GLY A 568 5.53 23.68 -48.78
N ALA A 569 6.45 22.73 -49.02
CA ALA A 569 6.22 21.66 -49.96
C ALA A 569 5.16 20.68 -49.45
N ILE A 570 4.15 20.38 -50.28
CA ILE A 570 3.07 19.45 -49.97
C ILE A 570 3.03 18.39 -51.08
N ILE A 571 3.08 17.12 -50.69
CA ILE A 571 3.06 15.97 -51.59
C ILE A 571 1.88 15.07 -51.24
N TYR A 572 1.14 14.63 -52.25
CA TYR A 572 -0.01 13.76 -52.08
C TYR A 572 0.29 12.36 -52.59
N ASN A 573 0.05 11.36 -51.73
CA ASN A 573 -0.10 9.98 -52.16
C ASN A 573 -1.59 9.69 -52.29
N THR A 574 -2.10 9.59 -53.51
CA THR A 574 -3.53 9.34 -53.77
C THR A 574 -3.94 7.88 -53.56
N TYR A 575 -2.97 6.98 -53.33
CA TYR A 575 -3.21 5.56 -53.15
C TYR A 575 -2.27 4.92 -52.11
N ASN A 576 -2.84 4.43 -51.01
CA ASN A 576 -2.13 3.57 -50.07
C ASN A 576 -2.34 2.11 -50.44
N ALA A 577 -1.25 1.39 -50.75
CA ALA A 577 -1.26 -0.05 -50.98
C ALA A 577 -1.69 -0.86 -49.73
N TYR A 578 -1.59 -0.26 -48.53
CA TYR A 578 -1.81 -0.91 -47.24
C TYR A 578 -3.09 -0.39 -46.55
N GLN A 579 -4.22 -0.63 -47.18
CA GLN A 579 -5.55 -0.26 -46.65
C GLN A 579 -5.92 -1.17 -45.46
N ASN A 580 -6.35 -0.59 -44.33
CA ASN A 580 -6.84 -1.30 -43.14
C ASN A 580 -5.79 -2.07 -42.29
N TYR A 581 -4.52 -1.66 -42.31
CA TYR A 581 -3.48 -2.26 -41.46
C TYR A 581 -3.13 -1.39 -40.26
N ASN A 582 -2.92 -2.03 -39.10
CA ASN A 582 -2.23 -1.41 -37.96
C ASN A 582 -0.72 -1.52 -38.20
N GLY A 583 -0.02 -0.39 -38.19
CA GLY A 583 1.39 -0.34 -38.58
C GLY A 583 2.31 0.21 -37.50
N ALA A 584 3.47 -0.43 -37.32
CA ALA A 584 4.62 0.22 -36.70
C ALA A 584 5.11 1.37 -37.59
N ILE A 585 5.74 2.37 -37.01
CA ILE A 585 6.40 3.46 -37.72
C ILE A 585 7.89 3.14 -37.74
N ALA A 586 8.52 3.30 -38.90
CA ALA A 586 9.94 3.10 -39.04
C ALA A 586 10.70 4.41 -39.26
N LEU A 587 11.93 4.43 -38.79
CA LEU A 587 12.98 5.33 -39.24
C LEU A 587 14.08 4.46 -39.85
N GLY A 588 14.33 4.60 -41.14
CA GLY A 588 15.37 3.80 -41.78
C GLY A 588 15.89 4.42 -43.06
N THR A 589 16.94 3.78 -43.57
CA THR A 589 17.75 4.27 -44.68
C THR A 589 18.39 3.16 -45.51
N TRP A 590 18.63 3.44 -46.80
CA TRP A 590 19.47 2.63 -47.68
C TRP A 590 20.88 3.21 -47.87
N ASP A 591 21.17 4.35 -47.24
CA ASP A 591 22.47 5.02 -47.25
C ASP A 591 23.00 5.18 -45.81
N LYS A 592 24.25 5.59 -45.66
CA LYS A 592 24.91 5.70 -44.35
C LYS A 592 24.70 7.08 -43.73
N ASN A 593 24.68 7.12 -42.40
CA ASN A 593 24.72 8.34 -41.58
C ASN A 593 23.48 9.25 -41.72
N GLN A 594 22.29 8.66 -41.74
CA GLN A 594 21.04 9.41 -41.65
C GLN A 594 20.72 9.78 -40.21
N GLU A 595 20.10 10.95 -40.04
CA GLU A 595 19.92 11.59 -38.75
C GLU A 595 18.49 12.10 -38.52
N TRP A 596 17.99 11.83 -37.31
CA TRP A 596 16.71 12.30 -36.78
C TRP A 596 16.91 12.87 -35.39
N ASP A 597 16.21 13.94 -35.09
CA ASP A 597 16.28 14.61 -33.79
C ASP A 597 15.10 14.18 -32.92
N TRP A 598 13.88 14.28 -33.45
CA TRP A 598 12.70 13.78 -32.74
C TRP A 598 11.64 13.25 -33.69
N ILE A 599 10.75 12.43 -33.14
CA ILE A 599 9.55 11.92 -33.80
C ILE A 599 8.39 11.87 -32.81
N ARG A 600 7.18 12.19 -33.29
CA ARG A 600 5.95 12.05 -32.52
C ARG A 600 4.78 11.59 -33.36
N VAL A 601 3.80 11.00 -32.69
CA VAL A 601 2.55 10.55 -33.28
C VAL A 601 1.38 11.09 -32.49
N ARG A 602 0.42 11.66 -33.19
CA ARG A 602 -0.82 12.17 -32.61
C ARG A 602 -2.03 11.79 -33.44
N LYS A 603 -3.20 11.91 -32.83
CA LYS A 603 -4.47 11.59 -33.48
C LYS A 603 -4.83 12.63 -34.54
N TYR A 604 -5.54 12.17 -35.57
CA TYR A 604 -6.10 13.03 -36.61
C TYR A 604 -7.54 13.42 -36.30
N ALA A 605 -7.89 14.68 -36.54
CA ALA A 605 -9.26 15.15 -36.65
C ALA A 605 -9.41 15.95 -37.95
N SER A 606 -10.51 15.76 -38.70
CA SER A 606 -10.73 16.48 -39.96
C SER A 606 -10.98 17.97 -39.75
N THR A 607 -11.48 18.33 -38.58
CA THR A 607 -11.57 19.71 -38.09
C THR A 607 -10.85 19.76 -36.76
N SER A 608 -9.81 20.60 -36.65
CA SER A 608 -9.07 20.74 -35.40
C SER A 608 -9.95 21.37 -34.30
N PRO A 609 -9.75 21.02 -33.02
CA PRO A 609 -10.39 21.71 -31.92
C PRO A 609 -10.03 23.20 -31.92
N THR A 610 -10.98 24.06 -31.58
CA THR A 610 -10.73 25.50 -31.45
C THR A 610 -10.39 25.81 -29.99
N VAL A 611 -9.26 26.48 -29.77
CA VAL A 611 -8.84 26.97 -28.45
C VAL A 611 -9.15 28.46 -28.33
N SER A 612 -9.89 28.83 -27.28
CA SER A 612 -10.21 30.21 -26.94
C SER A 612 -9.64 30.53 -25.56
N ILE A 613 -8.70 31.46 -25.48
CA ILE A 613 -8.04 31.86 -24.23
C ILE A 613 -8.75 33.08 -23.64
N SER A 614 -8.90 33.12 -22.32
CA SER A 614 -9.41 34.29 -21.60
C SER A 614 -8.44 35.48 -21.75
N ASN A 615 -8.97 36.67 -22.02
CA ASN A 615 -8.15 37.90 -22.06
C ASN A 615 -7.78 38.44 -20.67
N GLN A 616 -8.17 37.75 -19.60
CA GLN A 616 -7.95 38.14 -18.21
C GLN A 616 -7.17 37.05 -17.49
N ILE A 617 -6.13 37.47 -16.78
CA ILE A 617 -5.50 36.67 -15.73
C ILE A 617 -6.33 36.88 -14.48
N GLU A 618 -6.83 35.80 -13.91
CA GLU A 618 -7.41 35.81 -12.59
C GLU A 618 -6.28 35.72 -11.58
N GLN A 619 -6.37 36.51 -10.52
CA GLN A 619 -5.53 36.34 -9.34
C GLN A 619 -6.33 35.52 -8.34
N LYS A 620 -5.65 34.58 -7.67
CA LYS A 620 -6.18 33.82 -6.57
C LYS A 620 -6.83 34.81 -5.61
N PRO A 621 -8.15 34.69 -5.33
CA PRO A 621 -8.81 35.66 -4.48
C PRO A 621 -8.08 35.73 -3.14
N ALA A 622 -7.83 36.95 -2.66
CA ALA A 622 -7.34 37.13 -1.31
C ALA A 622 -8.30 36.39 -0.35
N PRO A 623 -7.79 35.65 0.65
CA PRO A 623 -8.63 34.89 1.56
C PRO A 623 -9.64 35.84 2.19
N THR A 624 -10.88 35.78 1.70
CA THR A 624 -12.00 36.37 2.41
C THR A 624 -12.16 35.55 3.67
N ILE A 625 -12.18 36.22 4.83
CA ILE A 625 -12.55 35.64 6.12
C ILE A 625 -13.97 35.11 5.98
N GLN A 626 -14.07 33.88 5.49
CA GLN A 626 -15.28 33.11 5.38
C GLN A 626 -15.25 32.14 6.54
N THR A 627 -16.36 32.03 7.27
CA THR A 627 -16.54 30.94 8.22
C THR A 627 -16.56 29.64 7.42
N THR A 628 -15.45 28.90 7.44
CA THR A 628 -15.33 27.60 6.78
C THR A 628 -15.57 26.49 7.78
N THR A 629 -15.84 25.28 7.29
CA THR A 629 -15.73 24.11 8.15
C THR A 629 -14.25 23.94 8.51
N ALA A 630 -13.94 23.82 9.79
CA ALA A 630 -12.59 23.62 10.26
C ALA A 630 -12.57 22.51 11.30
N ARG A 631 -11.44 21.85 11.43
CA ARG A 631 -11.22 20.75 12.36
C ARG A 631 -9.96 21.05 13.16
N VAL A 632 -9.94 20.59 14.39
CA VAL A 632 -8.71 20.57 15.18
C VAL A 632 -8.49 19.15 15.65
N TYR A 633 -7.27 18.69 15.43
CA TYR A 633 -6.80 17.37 15.78
C TYR A 633 -5.84 17.46 16.95
N ASP A 634 -6.08 16.64 17.97
CA ASP A 634 -5.08 16.25 18.95
C ASP A 634 -4.44 14.96 18.45
N ILE A 635 -3.18 15.06 18.02
CA ILE A 635 -2.40 13.97 17.43
C ILE A 635 -1.42 13.34 18.43
N GLN A 636 -1.42 13.81 19.68
CA GLN A 636 -0.53 13.31 20.73
C GLN A 636 -0.68 11.80 20.97
N PRO A 637 -1.90 11.20 20.96
CA PRO A 637 -2.04 9.77 21.19
C PRO A 637 -1.35 8.90 20.13
N PHE A 638 -1.27 9.38 18.88
CA PHE A 638 -0.50 8.69 17.84
C PHE A 638 0.99 8.86 18.04
N ARG A 639 1.45 10.07 18.41
CA ARG A 639 2.88 10.35 18.66
C ARG A 639 3.44 9.46 19.77
N GLU A 640 2.69 9.26 20.84
CA GLU A 640 3.09 8.39 21.97
C GLU A 640 3.34 6.93 21.55
N CYS A 641 2.69 6.46 20.48
CA CYS A 641 2.88 5.11 19.96
C CYS A 641 4.03 4.98 18.94
N ILE A 642 4.64 6.08 18.49
CA ILE A 642 5.70 6.06 17.45
C ILE A 642 7.01 6.72 17.86
N ASN A 643 7.07 7.36 19.02
CA ASN A 643 8.20 8.16 19.47
C ASN A 643 8.77 7.59 20.79
N GLU A 644 10.02 7.09 20.77
CA GLU A 644 10.69 6.52 21.95
C GLU A 644 10.84 7.49 23.14
N GLN A 645 10.88 8.81 22.90
CA GLN A 645 10.95 9.79 23.98
C GLN A 645 9.59 10.06 24.65
N GLU A 646 8.49 9.80 23.94
CA GLU A 646 7.13 10.00 24.43
C GLU A 646 6.48 8.68 24.91
N GLY A 647 6.99 7.53 24.48
CA GLY A 647 6.54 6.19 24.86
C GLY A 647 7.49 5.09 24.36
N ASP A 648 7.09 3.83 24.42
CA ASP A 648 7.74 2.79 23.60
C ASP A 648 7.21 2.90 22.17
N ILE A 649 7.98 2.50 21.15
CA ILE A 649 7.37 2.33 19.83
C ILE A 649 6.50 1.08 19.83
N MET A 650 5.23 1.29 19.54
CA MET A 650 4.15 0.33 19.68
C MET A 650 3.58 -0.09 18.32
N TYR A 651 2.72 -1.09 18.35
CA TYR A 651 2.10 -1.72 17.19
C TYR A 651 0.61 -1.46 17.18
N PHE A 652 0.11 -1.24 15.97
CA PHE A 652 -1.30 -1.19 15.63
C PHE A 652 -1.70 -2.50 14.96
N GLY A 653 -2.89 -2.97 15.29
CA GLY A 653 -3.57 -4.06 14.62
C GLY A 653 -4.37 -3.53 13.44
N LEU A 654 -3.86 -3.69 12.21
CA LEU A 654 -4.46 -3.18 10.98
C LEU A 654 -4.74 -4.32 9.99
N SER A 655 -5.77 -4.19 9.16
CA SER A 655 -6.13 -5.23 8.19
C SER A 655 -5.13 -5.35 7.03
N SER A 656 -4.44 -4.26 6.68
CA SER A 656 -3.43 -4.23 5.62
C SER A 656 -2.04 -4.71 6.04
N GLY A 657 -1.79 -4.88 7.35
CA GLY A 657 -0.48 -5.21 7.90
C GLY A 657 -0.11 -6.69 7.75
N TRP A 658 1.20 -6.98 7.79
CA TRP A 658 1.67 -8.36 7.90
C TRP A 658 1.37 -8.92 9.29
N SER A 659 0.68 -10.05 9.34
CA SER A 659 0.44 -10.78 10.57
C SER A 659 1.73 -11.32 11.16
N PHE A 660 1.67 -11.73 12.44
CA PHE A 660 2.81 -12.37 13.10
C PHE A 660 3.34 -13.60 12.34
N PHE A 661 2.46 -14.37 11.69
CA PHE A 661 2.87 -15.53 10.89
C PHE A 661 3.58 -15.12 9.61
N GLU A 662 3.10 -14.09 8.93
CA GLU A 662 3.75 -13.54 7.74
C GLU A 662 5.12 -12.93 8.07
N ARG A 663 5.28 -12.37 9.27
CA ARG A 663 6.58 -11.89 9.78
C ARG A 663 7.59 -13.03 10.01
N LEU A 664 7.14 -14.23 10.39
CA LEU A 664 7.97 -15.43 10.45
C LEU A 664 8.32 -16.00 9.06
N GLU A 665 7.47 -15.74 8.07
CA GLU A 665 7.64 -16.18 6.68
C GLU A 665 8.40 -15.15 5.82
N GLY A 666 8.51 -13.91 6.29
CA GLY A 666 9.13 -12.80 5.56
C GLY A 666 8.39 -12.42 4.29
N SER A 667 7.10 -12.76 4.18
CA SER A 667 6.24 -12.51 3.02
C SER A 667 4.77 -12.49 3.41
N ASN A 668 3.94 -11.83 2.60
CA ASN A 668 2.48 -11.81 2.74
C ASN A 668 1.75 -12.74 1.77
N THR A 669 2.43 -13.73 1.18
CA THR A 669 1.81 -14.63 0.19
C THR A 669 0.63 -15.42 0.77
N ASN A 670 0.65 -15.71 2.07
CA ASN A 670 -0.38 -16.49 2.76
C ASN A 670 -1.42 -15.62 3.49
N HIS A 671 -1.45 -14.30 3.25
CA HIS A 671 -2.30 -13.35 3.98
C HIS A 671 -3.78 -13.78 4.04
N ASP A 672 -4.40 -13.99 2.88
CA ASP A 672 -5.82 -14.33 2.76
C ASP A 672 -6.15 -15.66 3.47
N ALA A 673 -5.22 -16.62 3.44
CA ALA A 673 -5.40 -17.88 4.14
C ALA A 673 -5.45 -17.67 5.66
N TYR A 674 -4.58 -16.81 6.19
CA TYR A 674 -4.57 -16.48 7.61
C TYR A 674 -5.77 -15.63 8.04
N VAL A 675 -6.20 -14.68 7.21
CA VAL A 675 -7.42 -13.88 7.46
C VAL A 675 -8.64 -14.79 7.53
N ASN A 676 -8.82 -15.68 6.54
CA ASN A 676 -9.95 -16.62 6.52
C ASN A 676 -9.94 -17.54 7.74
N LEU A 677 -8.78 -18.04 8.13
CA LEU A 677 -8.65 -18.88 9.32
C LEU A 677 -8.96 -18.11 10.61
N ALA A 678 -8.49 -16.86 10.73
CA ALA A 678 -8.80 -16.01 11.87
C ALA A 678 -10.30 -15.71 11.96
N HIS A 679 -10.97 -15.40 10.85
CA HIS A 679 -12.42 -15.18 10.82
C HIS A 679 -13.18 -16.41 11.33
N GLN A 680 -12.81 -17.61 10.87
CA GLN A 680 -13.40 -18.86 11.37
C GLN A 680 -13.21 -19.01 12.88
N MET A 681 -12.01 -18.72 13.41
CA MET A 681 -11.75 -18.83 14.85
C MET A 681 -12.50 -17.78 15.66
N GLN A 682 -12.61 -16.55 15.17
CA GLN A 682 -13.36 -15.50 15.83
C GLN A 682 -14.87 -15.79 15.84
N ASP A 683 -15.39 -16.39 14.78
CA ASP A 683 -16.78 -16.89 14.71
C ASP A 683 -17.03 -17.97 15.74
N GLU A 684 -16.18 -19.00 15.78
CA GLU A 684 -16.32 -20.14 16.69
C GLU A 684 -16.23 -19.72 18.16
N LEU A 685 -15.37 -18.76 18.49
CA LEU A 685 -15.17 -18.27 19.85
C LEU A 685 -16.13 -17.12 20.24
N GLY A 686 -16.87 -16.56 19.27
CA GLY A 686 -17.79 -15.44 19.50
C GLY A 686 -17.08 -14.16 19.97
N VAL A 687 -15.85 -13.93 19.51
CA VAL A 687 -15.01 -12.80 19.97
C VAL A 687 -15.03 -11.60 19.03
N LYS A 688 -15.87 -11.58 18.01
CA LYS A 688 -15.99 -10.49 17.02
C LYS A 688 -16.49 -9.19 17.63
N PHE A 689 -16.10 -8.06 17.04
CA PHE A 689 -16.59 -6.74 17.46
C PHE A 689 -17.84 -6.36 16.64
N GLY A 690 -19.03 -6.62 17.22
CA GLY A 690 -20.29 -6.46 16.49
C GLY A 690 -20.33 -7.39 15.27
N ASN A 691 -20.38 -6.81 14.07
CA ASN A 691 -20.35 -7.54 12.80
C ASN A 691 -18.99 -7.52 12.09
N GLN A 692 -17.95 -6.99 12.76
CA GLN A 692 -16.60 -6.85 12.20
C GLN A 692 -15.60 -7.78 12.91
N TYR A 693 -14.59 -8.22 12.17
CA TYR A 693 -13.52 -9.09 12.67
C TYR A 693 -12.33 -8.26 13.12
N TYR A 694 -11.66 -8.70 14.19
CA TYR A 694 -10.39 -8.12 14.59
C TYR A 694 -9.33 -8.40 13.53
N PRO A 695 -8.52 -7.40 13.14
CA PRO A 695 -7.47 -7.58 12.16
C PRO A 695 -6.34 -8.46 12.71
N ILE A 696 -5.60 -9.10 11.81
CA ILE A 696 -4.45 -9.95 12.15
C ILE A 696 -3.10 -9.27 11.88
N GLY A 697 -3.09 -8.17 11.12
CA GLY A 697 -1.86 -7.50 10.71
C GLY A 697 -1.26 -6.68 11.83
N LEU A 698 0.05 -6.82 12.02
CA LEU A 698 0.83 -5.97 12.91
C LEU A 698 1.46 -4.85 12.07
N VAL A 699 1.39 -3.61 12.57
CA VAL A 699 2.02 -2.45 11.93
C VAL A 699 2.72 -1.61 12.99
N SER A 700 4.01 -1.36 12.79
CA SER A 700 4.77 -0.38 13.56
C SER A 700 5.54 0.55 12.63
N PHE A 701 6.22 1.55 13.20
CA PHE A 701 6.93 2.56 12.43
C PHE A 701 8.44 2.56 12.70
N MET A 702 9.20 2.88 11.66
CA MET A 702 10.65 3.04 11.68
C MET A 702 10.99 4.47 11.28
N VAL A 703 11.58 5.21 12.21
CA VAL A 703 11.90 6.64 12.03
C VAL A 703 13.35 6.87 12.41
N PRO A 704 14.29 6.97 11.43
CA PRO A 704 15.72 7.14 11.69
C PRO A 704 16.04 8.58 12.16
N HIS A 705 15.54 8.95 13.34
CA HIS A 705 15.69 10.26 13.95
C HIS A 705 15.75 10.10 15.47
N LYS A 706 16.77 10.68 16.12
CA LYS A 706 17.12 10.37 17.52
C LYS A 706 15.98 10.49 18.54
N PRO A 707 15.13 11.54 18.51
CA PRO A 707 13.95 11.59 19.35
C PRO A 707 12.99 10.41 19.18
N TYR A 708 12.84 9.89 17.96
CA TYR A 708 11.88 8.83 17.66
C TYR A 708 12.47 7.44 17.85
N ASP A 709 13.65 7.17 17.30
CA ASP A 709 14.33 5.88 17.41
C ASP A 709 15.86 6.08 17.38
N GLU A 710 16.46 6.13 18.57
CA GLU A 710 17.90 6.39 18.70
C GLU A 710 18.73 5.24 18.13
N LYS A 711 18.28 4.00 18.31
CA LYS A 711 19.01 2.81 17.84
C LYS A 711 19.05 2.76 16.32
N LEU A 712 17.91 3.01 15.67
CA LEU A 712 17.82 3.05 14.22
C LEU A 712 18.60 4.24 13.64
N SER A 713 18.51 5.42 14.26
CA SER A 713 19.30 6.58 13.86
C SER A 713 20.79 6.28 13.88
N ASN A 714 21.30 5.70 14.97
CA ASN A 714 22.72 5.33 15.09
C ASN A 714 23.12 4.24 14.08
N LEU A 715 22.22 3.30 13.75
CA LEU A 715 22.46 2.28 12.73
C LEU A 715 22.59 2.91 11.33
N PHE A 716 21.72 3.86 10.99
CA PHE A 716 21.77 4.60 9.73
C PHE A 716 23.07 5.41 9.62
N ASP A 717 23.44 6.12 10.68
CA ASP A 717 24.71 6.86 10.76
C ASP A 717 25.92 5.92 10.55
N THR A 718 25.91 4.76 11.18
CA THR A 718 27.00 3.77 11.08
C THR A 718 27.10 3.16 9.67
N LEU A 719 25.97 2.96 9.00
CA LEU A 719 25.91 2.39 7.65
C LEU A 719 26.06 3.44 6.55
N GLY A 720 26.04 4.74 6.89
CA GLY A 720 26.03 5.83 5.91
C GLY A 720 24.75 5.87 5.07
N ILE A 721 23.63 5.41 5.62
CA ILE A 721 22.33 5.41 4.95
C ILE A 721 21.64 6.74 5.23
N VAL A 722 21.21 7.43 4.16
CA VAL A 722 20.41 8.65 4.27
C VAL A 722 18.94 8.28 4.03
N PRO A 723 18.00 8.68 4.89
CA PRO A 723 16.58 8.48 4.65
C PRO A 723 16.14 9.20 3.38
N GLU A 724 15.50 8.47 2.48
CA GLU A 724 14.92 9.01 1.25
C GLU A 724 13.55 9.64 1.50
N GLU A 725 13.34 10.82 0.95
CA GLU A 725 12.09 11.56 0.98
C GLU A 725 10.94 10.73 0.37
N GLY A 726 9.82 10.62 1.09
CA GLY A 726 8.61 9.96 0.61
C GLY A 726 8.63 8.42 0.65
N GLN A 727 9.64 7.77 1.25
CA GLN A 727 9.57 6.33 1.55
C GLN A 727 8.78 6.10 2.84
N SER A 728 7.68 5.33 2.76
CA SER A 728 6.84 5.00 3.92
C SER A 728 7.64 4.43 5.10
N SER A 729 7.37 4.96 6.29
CA SER A 729 7.96 4.57 7.57
C SER A 729 7.32 3.32 8.18
N VAL A 730 6.32 2.72 7.53
CA VAL A 730 5.74 1.43 7.96
C VAL A 730 6.83 0.36 7.93
N ASP A 731 6.97 -0.38 9.03
CA ASP A 731 8.10 -1.25 9.32
C ASP A 731 8.46 -2.24 8.18
N TYR A 732 7.54 -3.05 7.69
CA TYR A 732 7.85 -4.03 6.63
C TYR A 732 8.14 -3.36 5.27
N TYR A 733 7.55 -2.20 4.95
CA TYR A 733 7.93 -1.45 3.75
C TYR A 733 9.33 -0.86 3.90
N PHE A 734 9.61 -0.24 5.04
CA PHE A 734 10.89 0.37 5.36
C PHE A 734 12.03 -0.66 5.36
N LEU A 735 11.84 -1.80 6.03
CA LEU A 735 12.83 -2.88 6.09
C LEU A 735 13.12 -3.45 4.70
N ASN A 736 12.08 -3.71 3.89
CA ASN A 736 12.26 -4.24 2.55
C ASN A 736 13.01 -3.25 1.65
N TYR A 737 12.73 -1.95 1.75
CA TYR A 737 13.40 -0.91 0.97
C TYR A 737 14.89 -0.80 1.31
N TYR A 738 15.22 -0.46 2.56
CA TYR A 738 16.60 -0.13 2.95
C TYR A 738 17.52 -1.33 3.12
N PHE A 739 16.98 -2.51 3.44
CA PHE A 739 17.81 -3.67 3.79
C PHE A 739 17.65 -4.87 2.84
N LYS A 740 16.59 -4.93 2.01
CA LYS A 740 16.40 -6.02 1.02
C LYS A 740 16.40 -5.55 -0.44
N GLY A 741 16.47 -4.25 -0.71
CA GLY A 741 16.44 -3.70 -2.07
C GLY A 741 15.07 -3.84 -2.75
N GLY A 742 13.99 -3.82 -1.97
CA GLY A 742 12.62 -3.81 -2.48
C GLY A 742 12.24 -2.48 -3.12
N SER A 743 11.09 -2.45 -3.80
CA SER A 743 10.56 -1.21 -4.38
C SER A 743 10.13 -0.20 -3.31
N LYS A 744 10.28 1.08 -3.63
CA LYS A 744 9.81 2.20 -2.80
C LYS A 744 8.28 2.13 -2.63
N THR A 745 7.79 2.36 -1.42
CA THR A 745 6.37 2.60 -1.14
C THR A 745 6.18 4.09 -0.85
N SER A 746 5.43 4.78 -1.71
CA SER A 746 5.20 6.22 -1.57
C SER A 746 4.41 6.54 -0.30
N GLY A 747 4.97 7.43 0.52
CA GLY A 747 4.34 8.01 1.70
C GLY A 747 4.46 9.54 1.70
N TYR A 748 3.63 10.17 2.52
CA TYR A 748 3.51 11.61 2.64
C TYR A 748 3.91 12.05 4.04
N ARG A 749 4.41 13.28 4.17
CA ARG A 749 4.68 13.86 5.50
C ARG A 749 3.36 14.12 6.24
N VAL A 750 3.41 14.07 7.56
CA VAL A 750 2.22 14.22 8.40
C VAL A 750 2.29 15.52 9.19
N TRP A 751 1.27 16.37 9.05
CA TRP A 751 1.16 17.64 9.78
C TRP A 751 1.24 17.40 11.30
N GLY A 752 2.13 18.13 11.97
CA GLY A 752 2.36 18.03 13.41
C GLY A 752 3.27 16.87 13.84
N ILE A 753 3.81 16.10 12.89
CA ILE A 753 4.79 15.03 13.14
C ILE A 753 6.06 15.27 12.30
N SER A 754 5.92 15.36 10.98
CA SER A 754 7.03 15.49 10.02
C SER A 754 6.83 16.62 9.02
N TYR A 755 5.82 17.46 9.24
CA TYR A 755 5.58 18.63 8.40
C TYR A 755 5.06 19.81 9.22
N GLY A 756 5.50 20.99 8.82
CA GLY A 756 5.16 22.28 9.42
C GLY A 756 6.10 22.74 10.53
N ASN A 757 5.85 23.97 11.00
CA ASN A 757 6.65 24.63 12.02
C ASN A 757 5.86 24.75 13.32
N ALA A 758 6.47 24.34 14.43
CA ALA A 758 5.96 24.58 15.78
C ALA A 758 6.99 25.38 16.59
N SER A 759 6.57 25.96 17.71
CA SER A 759 7.46 26.63 18.66
C SER A 759 8.62 25.74 19.16
N SER A 760 8.42 24.42 19.14
CA SER A 760 9.43 23.42 19.48
C SER A 760 10.48 23.17 18.39
N GLY A 761 10.28 23.68 17.17
CA GLY A 761 11.20 23.52 16.04
C GLY A 761 10.50 23.20 14.71
N ASP A 762 11.31 23.16 13.65
CA ASP A 762 10.88 22.74 12.31
C ASP A 762 10.80 21.20 12.23
N LEU A 763 9.61 20.70 11.93
CA LEU A 763 9.31 19.27 11.86
C LEU A 763 9.75 18.64 10.52
N SER A 764 10.11 19.44 9.51
CA SER A 764 10.56 18.95 8.20
C SER A 764 11.83 18.09 8.27
N SER A 765 12.63 18.28 9.32
CA SER A 765 13.82 17.46 9.59
C SER A 765 13.51 16.01 10.00
N ILE A 766 12.27 15.71 10.42
CA ILE A 766 11.86 14.38 10.87
C ILE A 766 11.49 13.53 9.63
N PRO A 767 12.21 12.44 9.32
CA PRO A 767 11.97 11.60 8.15
C PRO A 767 10.86 10.57 8.44
N PHE A 768 9.66 11.05 8.76
CA PHE A 768 8.47 10.21 8.94
C PHE A 768 7.51 10.40 7.77
N PHE A 769 7.19 9.30 7.09
CA PHE A 769 6.28 9.29 5.94
C PHE A 769 5.23 8.21 6.12
N LEU A 770 3.99 8.54 5.78
CA LEU A 770 2.87 7.62 5.93
C LEU A 770 2.17 7.44 4.59
N ASP A 771 1.99 6.19 4.17
CA ASP A 771 1.22 5.89 2.97
C ASP A 771 -0.28 6.12 3.21
N ASN A 772 -1.00 6.44 2.14
CA ASN A 772 -2.42 6.81 2.23
C ASN A 772 -3.29 5.69 2.81
N GLN A 773 -3.00 4.42 2.49
CA GLN A 773 -3.82 3.30 2.98
C GLN A 773 -3.69 3.15 4.50
N THR A 774 -2.46 3.18 5.02
CA THR A 774 -2.19 3.11 6.46
C THR A 774 -2.72 4.35 7.19
N ALA A 775 -2.59 5.54 6.59
CA ALA A 775 -3.15 6.77 7.14
C ALA A 775 -4.68 6.73 7.27
N VAL A 776 -5.39 6.21 6.27
CA VAL A 776 -6.85 6.04 6.32
C VAL A 776 -7.25 5.07 7.42
N ALA A 777 -6.49 3.99 7.63
CA ALA A 777 -6.76 3.04 8.70
C ALA A 777 -6.57 3.66 10.10
N LEU A 778 -5.53 4.47 10.29
CA LEU A 778 -5.21 5.12 11.57
C LEU A 778 -6.08 6.34 11.85
N PHE A 779 -6.20 7.26 10.91
CA PHE A 779 -6.83 8.56 11.11
C PHE A 779 -8.26 8.63 10.56
N GLY A 780 -8.68 7.63 9.78
CA GLY A 780 -9.89 7.71 8.95
C GLY A 780 -9.68 8.49 7.67
N THR A 781 -10.64 8.38 6.75
CA THR A 781 -10.59 9.07 5.46
C THR A 781 -10.41 10.58 5.60
N GLN A 782 -11.21 11.24 6.45
CA GLN A 782 -11.09 12.68 6.66
C GLN A 782 -9.78 13.04 7.36
N GLY A 783 -9.40 12.31 8.42
CA GLY A 783 -8.14 12.58 9.13
C GLY A 783 -6.91 12.38 8.24
N ALA A 784 -6.92 11.40 7.34
CA ALA A 784 -5.86 11.22 6.36
C ALA A 784 -5.79 12.37 5.35
N GLN A 785 -6.93 12.84 4.85
CA GLN A 785 -6.99 14.01 3.96
C GLN A 785 -6.48 15.29 4.65
N ASP A 786 -6.81 15.46 5.92
CA ASP A 786 -6.50 16.68 6.67
C ASP A 786 -5.06 16.67 7.21
N LEU A 787 -4.47 15.50 7.50
CA LEU A 787 -3.16 15.41 8.16
C LEU A 787 -2.02 15.00 7.22
N LEU A 788 -2.29 14.41 6.05
CA LEU A 788 -1.24 14.11 5.08
C LEU A 788 -0.93 15.33 4.21
N ASN A 789 0.35 15.69 4.09
CA ASN A 789 0.79 16.64 3.08
C ASN A 789 1.00 15.92 1.75
N THR A 790 -0.02 15.90 0.91
CA THR A 790 0.03 15.34 -0.46
C THR A 790 0.56 16.32 -1.51
N GLY A 791 0.99 17.52 -1.09
CA GLY A 791 1.53 18.59 -1.93
C GLY A 791 3.05 18.63 -1.91
#